data_AF-A0A2Z3YS78-F1
#
_entry.id   AF-A0A2Z3YS78-F1
#
_cell.length_a   1.000
_cell.length_b   1.000
_cell.length_c   1.000
_cell.angle_alpha   90.00
_cell.angle_beta   90.00
_cell.angle_gamma   90.00
#
_symmetry.space_group_name_H-M   'P 1'
#
loop_
_entity.id
_entity.type
_entity.pdbx_description
1 polymer ?
#
loop_
_entity_poly.entity_id
_entity_poly.type
_entity_poly.pdbx_seq_one_letter_code
_entity_poly.pdbx_strand_id
1 'polypeptide(L)'
;MTARTDSSHTRGPASSPLVLGVCLGAVALAVGLLVRPRLTGLFGGFGNDAATIRWIMSSPFDAADLGAGSYSAIAAFYTRIGMVEAPTAAAVLGVVIGAAVLGAVLVRVNSVHLSTLALVLALVTPLAVGVYQAAYTKEVVISLAMLVIVLMPVNLLGEILVVASMALLGAEFRTYWFIVMGLYVVFRVLLSRRPAGPGTRSTAQVVWMIVGVAVVTGLAVWTVMGVPADSFRTDANDTAERQANTGSLITRFVNAPEPLGGILNSTLTSLFFIVPLPMLAKFSPYYLVIGVLFALIWTSAVRAAGTAGRGNPLLARFTALPLAFLVVQGLFEPDWGSALRHTTPILPLIVGAVALASRQAAQDTVPDPGDDPPGETGTGHPIHCPPSSRRLRTTMISRTSPASTASSAGGTFSARNVLVDYLGHLRRSWWMLVVGALVGALAGWGATALMTKEYTATAQVYVGTASTGGSSDAYQGVLLSQKQVGSYAEVANGRALSQRVVDQLGLDRTPDEVMAMLDAGAHKDTVILDLTAVSGDPVLSRDVANSAATQLQQMVRELNEQTSAPGAGGAPQLALLNQAVTPTSPSSPNMSLNIALGLVVGLVVGAVAAVCRGLLDRRITDPAAIQEIVDAPVIGSVGTADVLVEHHTLDFSGAPTPAAEQLRELRTNLRFLDVDNAPTVLAVTSAMPGDGKSTLAVNLALALADDGESVCLVDADLRDPSVTNYVGNNLQSAVGLSTALSGRADIGDVIQSTATEGLSVVASGPIPPNPAELLGSRRFGEILAQLAARFDHVILDASPVLPVTDGALVASSADGVLITVRYNGTTTDQLTAAADNLTAVNSRILGTVFTQTPAPKGRYGRYNGYGAYGYGSTAATAGTAATPDLPDAATDGTETGPESGEDAGRTTSTGTQDSVSVEVPGGTSRPDPDR
;
A
#
# COMPACT_ATOMS: atom_id res chain seq x y z
N MET A 1 26.90 -41.41 -1.53
CA MET A 1 27.59 -40.21 -1.04
C MET A 1 27.91 -39.36 -2.25
N THR A 2 26.95 -38.55 -2.69
CA THR A 2 27.04 -37.71 -3.88
C THR A 2 26.24 -36.44 -3.60
N ALA A 3 26.95 -35.35 -3.32
CA ALA A 3 26.37 -34.03 -3.10
C ALA A 3 26.03 -33.40 -4.45
N ARG A 4 24.75 -33.08 -4.63
CA ARG A 4 24.22 -32.32 -5.76
C ARG A 4 24.23 -30.85 -5.34
N THR A 5 25.14 -30.07 -5.89
CA THR A 5 25.19 -28.61 -5.73
C THR A 5 24.17 -27.98 -6.68
N ASP A 6 22.99 -27.66 -6.16
CA ASP A 6 22.08 -26.70 -6.79
C ASP A 6 22.65 -25.29 -6.59
N SER A 7 22.92 -24.60 -7.68
CA SER A 7 23.35 -23.20 -7.65
C SER A 7 22.54 -22.36 -8.63
N SER A 8 22.08 -21.22 -8.12
CA SER A 8 21.68 -20.00 -8.83
C SER A 8 20.22 -19.81 -9.30
N HIS A 9 19.30 -19.67 -8.34
CA HIS A 9 18.18 -18.74 -8.50
C HIS A 9 18.71 -17.29 -8.42
N THR A 10 18.89 -16.64 -9.58
CA THR A 10 19.10 -15.18 -9.63
C THR A 10 17.75 -14.48 -9.54
N ARG A 11 17.33 -14.17 -8.32
CA ARG A 11 16.18 -13.29 -8.03
C ARG A 11 16.49 -11.89 -8.57
N GLY A 12 15.65 -11.38 -9.47
CA GLY A 12 15.70 -9.97 -9.87
C GLY A 12 15.49 -9.05 -8.66
N PRO A 13 16.02 -7.82 -8.67
CA PRO A 13 16.00 -6.93 -7.51
C PRO A 13 14.61 -6.45 -7.08
N ALA A 14 13.54 -6.69 -7.84
CA ALA A 14 12.18 -6.22 -7.53
C ALA A 14 11.28 -7.23 -6.78
N SER A 15 11.76 -8.46 -6.53
CA SER A 15 10.96 -9.55 -5.94
C SER A 15 11.31 -9.88 -4.48
N SER A 16 12.08 -9.03 -3.81
CA SER A 16 12.53 -9.32 -2.44
C SER A 16 11.67 -8.57 -1.41
N PRO A 17 11.16 -9.24 -0.35
CA PRO A 17 10.53 -8.57 0.79
C PRO A 17 11.48 -7.56 1.45
N LEU A 18 12.79 -7.74 1.26
CA LEU A 18 13.82 -6.76 1.62
C LEU A 18 13.66 -5.44 0.86
N VAL A 19 13.47 -5.47 -0.46
CA VAL A 19 13.32 -4.26 -1.28
C VAL A 19 12.02 -3.54 -0.98
N LEU A 20 10.92 -4.28 -0.75
CA LEU A 20 9.68 -3.70 -0.25
C LEU A 20 9.89 -3.02 1.11
N GLY A 21 10.57 -3.69 2.06
CA GLY A 21 10.93 -3.12 3.34
C GLY A 21 11.77 -1.84 3.22
N VAL A 22 12.74 -1.80 2.29
CA VAL A 22 13.57 -0.62 2.01
C VAL A 22 12.73 0.53 1.44
N CYS A 23 11.84 0.26 0.48
CA CYS A 23 10.95 1.29 -0.08
C CYS A 23 10.00 1.86 0.98
N LEU A 24 9.37 1.00 1.78
CA LEU A 24 8.49 1.41 2.88
C LEU A 24 9.26 2.19 3.95
N GLY A 25 10.51 1.81 4.24
CA GLY A 25 11.40 2.56 5.13
C GLY A 25 11.77 3.95 4.60
N ALA A 26 12.00 4.08 3.30
CA ALA A 26 12.24 5.38 2.66
C ALA A 26 11.02 6.30 2.76
N VAL A 27 9.81 5.76 2.61
CA VAL A 27 8.56 6.52 2.81
C VAL A 27 8.44 6.98 4.27
N ALA A 28 8.69 6.09 5.24
CA ALA A 28 8.66 6.46 6.65
C ALA A 28 9.65 7.60 6.95
N LEU A 29 10.85 7.54 6.37
CA LEU A 29 11.91 8.54 6.53
C LEU A 29 11.49 9.89 5.92
N ALA A 30 10.94 9.88 4.70
CA ALA A 30 10.44 11.08 4.05
C ALA A 30 9.32 11.74 4.86
N VAL A 31 8.35 10.95 5.35
CA VAL A 31 7.26 11.45 6.20
C VAL A 31 7.81 12.03 7.51
N GLY A 32 8.72 11.32 8.19
CA GLY A 32 9.29 11.76 9.46
C GLY A 32 10.16 13.01 9.36
N LEU A 33 10.84 13.23 8.22
CA LEU A 33 11.67 14.41 8.01
C LEU A 33 10.91 15.61 7.44
N LEU A 34 9.98 15.39 6.50
CA LEU A 34 9.33 16.46 5.73
C LEU A 34 7.95 16.88 6.26
N VAL A 35 7.20 15.93 6.83
CA VAL A 35 5.80 16.13 7.20
C VAL A 35 5.66 16.40 8.70
N ARG A 36 6.38 15.65 9.53
CA ARG A 36 6.28 15.73 11.00
C ARG A 36 6.52 17.13 11.59
N PRO A 37 7.59 17.89 11.23
CA PRO A 37 7.86 19.21 11.83
C PRO A 37 6.73 20.23 11.60
N ARG A 38 5.90 19.99 10.57
CA ARG A 38 4.74 20.84 10.23
C ARG A 38 3.46 20.40 10.95
N LEU A 39 3.42 19.14 11.44
CA LEU A 39 2.27 18.55 12.14
C LEU A 39 2.38 18.63 13.67
N THR A 40 3.57 18.84 14.24
CA THR A 40 3.81 18.80 15.70
C THR A 40 2.98 19.80 16.52
N GLY A 41 2.43 20.85 15.90
CA GLY A 41 1.52 21.80 16.56
C GLY A 41 0.02 21.43 16.49
N LEU A 42 -0.41 20.61 15.53
CA LEU A 42 -1.83 20.28 15.31
C LEU A 42 -2.36 19.18 16.24
N PHE A 43 -1.47 18.34 16.76
CA PHE A 43 -1.88 17.16 17.52
C PHE A 43 -1.90 17.39 19.04
N GLY A 44 -1.48 18.56 19.57
CA GLY A 44 -1.65 18.93 20.99
C GLY A 44 -1.22 17.86 22.01
N GLY A 45 0.06 17.85 22.39
CA GLY A 45 0.58 16.97 23.47
C GLY A 45 1.70 15.99 23.07
N PHE A 46 2.00 15.87 21.77
CA PHE A 46 2.94 14.86 21.26
C PHE A 46 4.44 15.22 21.41
N GLY A 47 4.75 16.47 21.77
CA GLY A 47 6.12 16.95 22.05
C GLY A 47 6.59 16.73 23.50
N ASN A 48 5.69 16.41 24.43
CA ASN A 48 6.00 16.39 25.86
C ASN A 48 6.99 15.30 26.25
N ASP A 49 6.88 14.09 25.68
CA ASP A 49 7.81 12.99 25.98
C ASP A 49 9.23 13.32 25.50
N ALA A 50 9.37 13.82 24.26
CA ALA A 50 10.65 14.19 23.68
C ALA A 50 11.27 15.41 24.39
N ALA A 51 10.45 16.38 24.80
CA ALA A 51 10.88 17.53 25.59
C ALA A 51 11.30 17.09 27.00
N THR A 52 10.58 16.17 27.64
CA THR A 52 10.91 15.63 28.95
C THR A 52 12.22 14.84 28.90
N ILE A 53 12.40 13.97 27.91
CA ILE A 53 13.64 13.22 27.72
C ILE A 53 14.80 14.17 27.46
N ARG A 54 14.62 15.17 26.60
CA ARG A 54 15.65 16.17 26.33
C ARG A 54 16.00 16.98 27.59
N TRP A 55 14.99 17.38 28.37
CA TRP A 55 15.17 18.08 29.64
C TRP A 55 15.99 17.24 30.62
N ILE A 56 15.67 15.96 30.80
CA ILE A 56 16.45 15.02 31.64
C ILE A 56 17.89 14.91 31.14
N MET A 57 18.09 14.76 29.83
CA MET A 57 19.43 14.61 29.25
C MET A 57 20.28 15.89 29.35
N SER A 58 19.64 17.06 29.38
CA SER A 58 20.30 18.36 29.59
C SER A 58 20.46 18.74 31.07
N SER A 59 19.86 17.96 31.99
CA SER A 59 19.91 18.23 33.42
C SER A 59 21.29 17.85 33.98
N PRO A 60 21.88 18.65 34.88
CA PRO A 60 23.11 18.29 35.58
C PRO A 60 22.88 17.26 36.70
N PHE A 61 21.62 16.93 37.00
CA PHE A 61 21.23 15.95 38.03
C PHE A 61 20.97 14.57 37.41
N ASP A 62 21.27 13.52 38.17
CA ASP A 62 20.99 12.16 37.74
C ASP A 62 19.49 11.94 37.54
N ALA A 63 19.14 11.20 36.49
CA ALA A 63 17.77 11.01 36.08
C ALA A 63 16.90 10.27 37.13
N ALA A 64 17.54 9.56 38.06
CA ALA A 64 16.90 8.94 39.23
C ALA A 64 16.49 9.98 40.29
N ASP A 65 17.27 11.05 40.46
CA ASP A 65 17.03 12.11 41.45
C ASP A 65 15.91 13.07 41.00
N LEU A 66 15.63 13.12 39.71
CA LEU A 66 14.57 13.95 39.12
C LEU A 66 13.16 13.34 39.24
N GLY A 67 13.02 12.15 39.84
CA GLY A 67 11.72 11.47 40.00
C GLY A 67 11.05 11.05 38.67
N ALA A 68 11.77 11.10 37.55
CA ALA A 68 11.25 10.85 36.21
C ALA A 68 11.46 9.39 35.74
N GLY A 69 11.03 8.43 36.58
CA GLY A 69 11.47 7.03 36.54
C GLY A 69 11.41 6.31 35.19
N SER A 70 10.36 6.47 34.38
CA SER A 70 10.29 5.79 33.07
C SER A 70 11.08 6.47 31.95
N TYR A 71 11.38 7.77 32.10
CA TYR A 71 12.09 8.56 31.09
C TYR A 71 13.60 8.55 31.30
N SER A 72 14.06 8.24 32.52
CA SER A 72 15.47 8.15 32.88
C SER A 72 16.22 7.06 32.09
N ALA A 73 15.64 5.87 31.95
CA ALA A 73 16.24 4.77 31.19
C ALA A 73 16.42 5.13 29.71
N ILE A 74 15.46 5.86 29.13
CA ILE A 74 15.50 6.29 27.73
C ILE A 74 16.49 7.44 27.54
N ALA A 75 16.49 8.42 28.44
CA ALA A 75 17.48 9.48 28.47
C ALA A 75 18.90 8.89 28.52
N ALA A 76 19.14 7.94 29.43
CA ALA A 76 20.42 7.23 29.54
C ALA A 76 20.80 6.48 28.25
N PHE A 77 19.83 5.83 27.59
CA PHE A 77 20.05 5.19 26.29
C PHE A 77 20.53 6.20 25.24
N TYR A 78 19.82 7.32 25.07
CA TYR A 78 20.18 8.35 24.09
C TYR A 78 21.49 9.07 24.43
N THR A 79 21.81 9.24 25.72
CA THR A 79 23.09 9.78 26.19
C THR A 79 24.25 8.86 25.85
N ARG A 80 24.13 7.55 26.09
CA ARG A 80 25.18 6.57 25.78
C ARG A 80 25.52 6.47 24.30
N ILE A 81 24.52 6.65 23.42
CA ILE A 81 24.74 6.63 21.96
C ILE A 81 25.13 8.01 21.40
N GLY A 82 25.40 9.00 22.26
CA GLY A 82 25.90 10.32 21.85
C GLY A 82 24.89 11.17 21.09
N MET A 83 23.58 10.89 21.23
CA MET A 83 22.54 11.61 20.49
C MET A 83 21.95 12.81 21.25
N VAL A 84 22.57 13.26 22.33
CA VAL A 84 22.07 14.34 23.20
C VAL A 84 21.77 15.64 22.44
N GLU A 85 22.66 16.02 21.53
CA GLU A 85 22.57 17.28 20.78
C GLU A 85 22.07 17.10 19.34
N ALA A 86 21.68 15.88 18.96
CA ALA A 86 21.33 15.51 17.59
C ALA A 86 19.87 15.02 17.45
N PRO A 87 18.85 15.89 17.61
CA PRO A 87 17.44 15.52 17.57
C PRO A 87 17.01 14.94 16.22
N THR A 88 17.60 15.43 15.13
CA THR A 88 17.37 14.94 13.77
C THR A 88 17.92 13.53 13.61
N ALA A 89 19.13 13.25 14.11
CA ALA A 89 19.71 11.91 14.10
C ALA A 89 18.90 10.92 14.94
N ALA A 90 18.41 11.33 16.11
CA ALA A 90 17.54 10.53 16.96
C ALA A 90 16.19 10.20 16.28
N ALA A 91 15.66 11.12 15.46
CA ALA A 91 14.48 10.88 14.64
C ALA A 91 14.73 9.88 13.51
N VAL A 92 15.84 10.04 12.78
CA VAL A 92 16.24 9.09 11.74
C VAL A 92 16.40 7.69 12.34
N LEU A 93 17.04 7.57 13.50
CA LEU A 93 17.23 6.29 14.19
C LEU A 93 15.89 5.58 14.49
N GLY A 94 14.92 6.31 15.04
CA GLY A 94 13.61 5.74 15.37
C GLY A 94 12.87 5.21 14.14
N VAL A 95 12.89 5.98 13.06
CA VAL A 95 12.26 5.60 11.79
C VAL A 95 12.96 4.40 11.15
N VAL A 96 14.30 4.39 11.16
CA VAL A 96 15.09 3.26 10.64
C VAL A 96 14.79 1.98 11.41
N ILE A 97 14.69 2.05 12.74
CA ILE A 97 14.36 0.88 13.57
C ILE A 97 12.94 0.39 13.27
N GLY A 98 11.94 1.27 13.23
CA GLY A 98 10.55 0.88 12.90
C GLY A 98 10.45 0.25 11.50
N ALA A 99 11.14 0.82 10.51
CA ALA A 99 11.24 0.25 9.17
C ALA A 99 11.95 -1.10 9.14
N ALA A 100 13.03 -1.27 9.93
CA ALA A 100 13.75 -2.52 10.04
C ALA A 100 12.88 -3.63 10.65
N VAL A 101 12.06 -3.33 11.66
CA VAL A 101 11.10 -4.29 12.23
C VAL A 101 10.07 -4.69 11.18
N LEU A 102 9.48 -3.74 10.44
CA LEU A 102 8.54 -4.04 9.36
C LEU A 102 9.19 -4.90 8.27
N GLY A 103 10.40 -4.56 7.84
CA GLY A 103 11.18 -5.35 6.89
C GLY A 103 11.45 -6.77 7.41
N ALA A 104 11.86 -6.91 8.66
CA ALA A 104 12.09 -8.21 9.30
C ALA A 104 10.81 -9.05 9.35
N VAL A 105 9.64 -8.45 9.64
CA VAL A 105 8.35 -9.15 9.59
C VAL A 105 8.05 -9.64 8.17
N LEU A 106 8.17 -8.76 7.17
CA LEU A 106 7.88 -9.12 5.78
C LEU A 106 8.79 -10.25 5.27
N VAL A 107 10.07 -10.21 5.65
CA VAL A 107 11.03 -11.29 5.37
C VAL A 107 10.63 -12.56 6.12
N ARG A 108 10.26 -12.46 7.40
CA ARG A 108 9.95 -13.61 8.26
C ARG A 108 8.70 -14.35 7.82
N VAL A 109 7.68 -13.64 7.36
CA VAL A 109 6.44 -14.22 6.84
C VAL A 109 6.65 -14.83 5.45
N ASN A 110 7.72 -14.42 4.74
CA ASN A 110 8.10 -14.93 3.42
C ASN A 110 6.93 -14.96 2.42
N SER A 111 6.05 -13.95 2.52
CA SER A 111 4.93 -13.76 1.61
C SER A 111 5.28 -12.65 0.62
N VAL A 112 5.63 -13.03 -0.61
CA VAL A 112 5.77 -12.07 -1.72
C VAL A 112 4.39 -11.50 -2.13
N HIS A 113 3.30 -12.15 -1.70
CA HIS A 113 1.92 -11.75 -1.92
C HIS A 113 1.25 -11.44 -0.58
N LEU A 114 1.22 -10.16 -0.24
CA LEU A 114 0.37 -9.65 0.84
C LEU A 114 -1.07 -9.62 0.32
N SER A 115 -2.04 -10.03 1.15
CA SER A 115 -3.45 -9.74 0.87
C SER A 115 -3.67 -8.23 0.75
N THR A 116 -4.71 -7.80 0.04
CA THR A 116 -5.05 -6.36 -0.13
C THR A 116 -5.07 -5.64 1.23
N LEU A 117 -5.61 -6.30 2.25
CA LEU A 117 -5.67 -5.77 3.60
C LEU A 117 -4.27 -5.67 4.25
N ALA A 118 -3.44 -6.72 4.13
CA ALA A 118 -2.08 -6.70 4.67
C ALA A 118 -1.20 -5.64 3.97
N LEU A 119 -1.40 -5.40 2.68
CA LEU A 119 -0.71 -4.36 1.92
C LEU A 119 -1.13 -2.96 2.38
N VAL A 120 -2.43 -2.71 2.56
CA VAL A 120 -2.94 -1.43 3.07
C VAL A 120 -2.33 -1.14 4.44
N LEU A 121 -2.32 -2.12 5.35
CA LEU A 121 -1.69 -1.95 6.66
C LEU A 121 -0.17 -1.76 6.56
N ALA A 122 0.50 -2.45 5.64
CA ALA A 122 1.93 -2.30 5.39
C ALA A 122 2.29 -0.92 4.81
N LEU A 123 1.37 -0.26 4.09
CA LEU A 123 1.54 1.11 3.59
C LEU A 123 1.24 2.17 4.66
N VAL A 124 0.24 1.90 5.51
CA VAL A 124 -0.11 2.75 6.65
C VAL A 124 0.98 2.74 7.73
N THR A 125 1.64 1.60 7.93
CA THR A 125 2.65 1.43 8.99
C THR A 125 3.82 2.42 8.88
N PRO A 126 4.46 2.61 7.70
CA PRO A 126 5.47 3.65 7.48
C PRO A 126 5.01 5.07 7.80
N LEU A 127 3.75 5.40 7.51
CA LEU A 127 3.21 6.73 7.80
C LEU A 127 3.07 6.93 9.30
N ALA A 128 2.55 5.92 10.02
CA ALA A 128 2.48 5.93 11.47
C ALA A 128 3.88 5.98 12.12
N VAL A 129 4.83 5.16 11.65
CA VAL A 129 6.23 5.14 12.11
C VAL A 129 6.89 6.51 11.86
N GLY A 130 6.76 7.07 10.66
CA GLY A 130 7.33 8.38 10.32
C GLY A 130 6.77 9.51 11.18
N VAL A 131 5.46 9.49 11.48
CA VAL A 131 4.81 10.53 12.29
C VAL A 131 5.12 10.36 13.79
N TYR A 132 5.00 9.14 14.33
CA TYR A 132 4.99 8.89 15.78
C TYR A 132 6.32 8.38 16.36
N GLN A 133 7.19 7.76 15.55
CA GLN A 133 8.42 7.11 16.01
C GLN A 133 9.66 7.95 15.72
N ALA A 134 9.71 9.18 16.24
CA ALA A 134 10.81 10.11 15.95
C ALA A 134 11.22 11.01 17.13
N ALA A 135 12.43 11.60 17.05
CA ALA A 135 13.22 12.37 18.03
C ALA A 135 12.93 12.08 19.52
N TYR A 136 13.84 11.35 20.18
CA TYR A 136 13.79 11.03 21.62
C TYR A 136 12.47 10.40 22.06
N THR A 137 12.14 9.22 21.52
CA THR A 137 10.89 8.54 21.84
C THR A 137 11.13 7.18 22.49
N LYS A 138 10.31 6.89 23.50
CA LYS A 138 10.25 5.58 24.18
C LYS A 138 9.93 4.41 23.24
N GLU A 139 9.22 4.71 22.15
CA GLU A 139 8.79 3.73 21.15
C GLU A 139 9.95 3.07 20.40
N VAL A 140 11.14 3.68 20.39
CA VAL A 140 12.37 3.07 19.85
C VAL A 140 12.75 1.82 20.61
N VAL A 141 12.73 1.87 21.95
CA VAL A 141 13.12 0.75 22.81
C VAL A 141 12.10 -0.39 22.68
N ILE A 142 10.81 -0.06 22.64
CA ILE A 142 9.74 -1.04 22.45
C ILE A 142 9.90 -1.74 21.09
N SER A 143 10.24 -1.02 20.04
CA SER A 143 10.43 -1.59 18.70
C SER A 143 11.60 -2.58 18.62
N LEU A 144 12.67 -2.35 19.39
CA LEU A 144 13.76 -3.32 19.50
C LEU A 144 13.29 -4.63 20.14
N ALA A 145 12.41 -4.57 21.14
CA ALA A 145 11.80 -5.78 21.71
C ALA A 145 10.91 -6.51 20.70
N MET A 146 10.20 -5.78 19.82
CA MET A 146 9.42 -6.40 18.75
C MET A 146 10.30 -7.21 17.80
N LEU A 147 11.52 -6.75 17.52
CA LEU A 147 12.48 -7.49 16.70
C LEU A 147 12.80 -8.89 17.29
N VAL A 148 12.89 -9.01 18.62
CA VAL A 148 13.08 -10.30 19.31
C VAL A 148 11.90 -11.24 19.01
N ILE A 149 10.66 -10.73 19.06
CA ILE A 149 9.45 -11.51 18.77
C ILE A 149 9.44 -12.05 17.34
N VAL A 150 9.92 -11.23 16.39
CA VAL A 150 9.98 -11.55 14.96
C VAL A 150 11.09 -12.56 14.65
N LEU A 151 12.29 -12.33 15.17
CA LEU A 151 13.49 -13.09 14.80
C LEU A 151 13.62 -14.42 15.55
N MET A 152 13.12 -14.52 16.78
CA MET A 152 13.29 -15.74 17.56
C MET A 152 12.53 -16.93 16.95
N PRO A 153 13.09 -18.16 16.99
CA PRO A 153 12.41 -19.35 16.52
C PRO A 153 11.12 -19.63 17.31
N VAL A 154 10.17 -20.34 16.68
CA VAL A 154 8.90 -20.73 17.32
C VAL A 154 9.06 -22.04 18.09
N ASN A 155 9.90 -21.99 19.13
CA ASN A 155 10.17 -23.08 20.06
C ASN A 155 10.16 -22.55 21.50
N LEU A 156 10.32 -23.45 22.49
CA LEU A 156 10.29 -23.10 23.91
C LEU A 156 11.32 -22.01 24.27
N LEU A 157 12.56 -22.14 23.78
CA LEU A 157 13.61 -21.15 24.01
C LEU A 157 13.24 -19.78 23.44
N GLY A 158 12.68 -19.73 22.24
CA GLY A 158 12.22 -18.50 21.63
C GLY A 158 11.06 -17.85 22.40
N GLU A 159 10.11 -18.63 22.92
CA GLU A 159 9.05 -18.11 23.79
C GLU A 159 9.59 -17.57 25.12
N ILE A 160 10.57 -18.27 25.74
CA ILE A 160 11.24 -17.79 26.95
C ILE A 160 11.93 -16.45 26.69
N LEU A 161 12.64 -16.31 25.56
CA LEU A 161 13.31 -15.06 25.20
C LEU A 161 12.31 -13.92 24.92
N VAL A 162 11.17 -14.23 24.30
CA VAL A 162 10.08 -13.25 24.11
C VAL A 162 9.54 -12.77 25.46
N VAL A 163 9.22 -13.69 26.37
CA VAL A 163 8.73 -13.35 27.71
C VAL A 163 9.78 -12.57 28.50
N ALA A 164 11.05 -12.98 28.44
CA ALA A 164 12.16 -12.29 29.10
C ALA A 164 12.34 -10.86 28.56
N SER A 165 12.16 -10.63 27.26
CA SER A 165 12.23 -9.28 26.68
C SER A 165 11.12 -8.36 27.20
N MET A 166 9.90 -8.87 27.39
CA MET A 166 8.79 -8.10 28.00
C MET A 166 9.02 -7.86 29.49
N ALA A 167 9.59 -8.84 30.20
CA ALA A 167 9.97 -8.68 31.61
C ALA A 167 11.05 -7.60 31.79
N LEU A 168 12.02 -7.53 30.86
CA LEU A 168 13.03 -6.46 30.84
C LEU A 168 12.37 -5.08 30.64
N LEU A 169 11.40 -4.96 29.74
CA LEU A 169 10.62 -3.71 29.59
C LEU A 169 9.83 -3.39 30.87
N GLY A 170 9.34 -4.40 31.58
CA GLY A 170 8.67 -4.25 32.88
C GLY A 170 9.61 -3.70 33.96
N ALA A 171 10.82 -4.24 34.03
CA ALA A 171 11.82 -3.89 35.03
C ALA A 171 12.48 -2.53 34.78
N GLU A 172 12.85 -2.25 33.52
CA GLU A 172 13.68 -1.09 33.17
C GLU A 172 12.89 0.11 32.65
N PHE A 173 11.65 -0.09 32.20
CA PHE A 173 10.91 0.96 31.50
C PHE A 173 9.55 1.30 32.12
N ARG A 174 8.57 0.40 32.08
CA ARG A 174 7.23 0.63 32.66
C ARG A 174 6.68 -0.67 33.23
N THR A 175 6.29 -0.63 34.50
CA THR A 175 5.80 -1.80 35.25
C THR A 175 4.56 -2.45 34.63
N TYR A 176 3.72 -1.72 33.89
CA TYR A 176 2.57 -2.33 33.20
C TYR A 176 2.98 -3.36 32.13
N TRP A 177 4.24 -3.38 31.66
CA TRP A 177 4.73 -4.44 30.77
C TRP A 177 4.73 -5.82 31.44
N PHE A 178 4.72 -5.91 32.77
CA PHE A 178 4.47 -7.19 33.46
C PHE A 178 3.04 -7.70 33.21
N ILE A 179 2.06 -6.78 33.10
CA ILE A 179 0.68 -7.12 32.73
C ILE A 179 0.64 -7.55 31.26
N VAL A 180 1.30 -6.81 30.36
CA VAL A 180 1.41 -7.18 28.93
C VAL A 180 2.02 -8.58 28.77
N MET A 181 3.09 -8.87 29.51
CA MET A 181 3.76 -10.17 29.54
C MET A 181 2.81 -11.29 29.98
N GLY A 182 2.11 -11.10 31.11
CA GLY A 182 1.13 -12.09 31.61
C GLY A 182 0.01 -12.34 30.60
N LEU A 183 -0.53 -11.27 30.02
CA LEU A 183 -1.58 -11.35 29.02
C LEU A 183 -1.12 -11.97 27.71
N TYR A 184 0.12 -11.72 27.27
CA TYR A 184 0.71 -12.39 26.12
C TYR A 184 0.69 -13.91 26.33
N VAL A 185 1.13 -14.41 27.49
CA VAL A 185 1.11 -15.85 27.81
C VAL A 185 -0.31 -16.40 27.80
N VAL A 186 -1.27 -15.68 28.39
CA VAL A 186 -2.69 -16.07 28.40
C VAL A 186 -3.22 -16.19 26.96
N PHE A 187 -3.06 -15.16 26.13
CA PHE A 187 -3.49 -15.21 24.73
C PHE A 187 -2.76 -16.27 23.92
N ARG A 188 -1.45 -16.49 24.13
CA ARG A 188 -0.70 -17.59 23.49
C ARG A 188 -1.32 -18.94 23.81
N VAL A 189 -1.67 -19.19 25.07
CA VAL A 189 -2.31 -20.46 25.48
C VAL A 189 -3.71 -20.58 24.89
N LEU A 190 -4.52 -19.52 24.97
CA LEU A 190 -5.91 -19.54 24.47
C LEU A 190 -5.97 -19.75 22.96
N LEU A 191 -5.11 -19.07 22.19
CA LEU A 191 -5.04 -19.21 20.72
C LEU A 191 -4.49 -20.57 20.29
N SER A 192 -3.63 -21.20 21.11
CA SER A 192 -3.04 -22.52 20.82
C SER A 192 -4.02 -23.69 21.04
N ARG A 193 -5.17 -23.47 21.70
CA ARG A 193 -6.22 -24.51 21.84
C ARG A 193 -7.01 -24.64 20.52
N ARG A 194 -7.51 -25.84 20.18
CA ARG A 194 -8.42 -26.02 19.03
C ARG A 194 -9.85 -25.60 19.43
N PRO A 195 -10.61 -24.89 18.57
CA PRO A 195 -12.04 -24.64 18.81
C PRO A 195 -12.83 -25.95 18.80
N ALA A 196 -13.96 -25.99 19.52
CA ALA A 196 -14.80 -27.18 19.69
C ALA A 196 -15.73 -27.50 18.49
N GLY A 197 -15.40 -27.01 17.28
CA GLY A 197 -16.21 -27.13 16.06
C GLY A 197 -15.37 -26.96 14.77
N PRO A 198 -15.98 -26.93 13.57
CA PRO A 198 -15.23 -26.98 12.31
C PRO A 198 -14.33 -25.75 12.11
N GLY A 199 -13.03 -26.01 11.97
CA GLY A 199 -12.04 -25.20 11.25
C GLY A 199 -11.46 -23.95 11.93
N THR A 200 -12.26 -22.98 12.36
CA THR A 200 -11.75 -21.64 12.75
C THR A 200 -12.60 -20.99 13.86
N ARG A 201 -12.03 -20.05 14.61
CA ARG A 201 -12.82 -19.24 15.57
C ARG A 201 -13.52 -18.11 14.82
N SER A 202 -14.80 -17.89 15.11
CA SER A 202 -15.48 -16.71 14.59
C SER A 202 -14.91 -15.44 15.20
N THR A 203 -15.01 -14.30 14.49
CA THR A 203 -14.59 -12.99 15.02
C THR A 203 -15.28 -12.68 16.35
N ALA A 204 -16.56 -13.07 16.50
CA ALA A 204 -17.31 -12.93 17.74
C ALA A 204 -16.69 -13.72 18.91
N GLN A 205 -16.22 -14.95 18.67
CA GLN A 205 -15.56 -15.75 19.71
C GLN A 205 -14.24 -15.10 20.18
N VAL A 206 -13.47 -14.51 19.26
CA VAL A 206 -12.24 -13.78 19.62
C VAL A 206 -12.56 -12.53 20.43
N VAL A 207 -13.61 -11.78 20.06
CA VAL A 207 -14.05 -10.60 20.83
C VAL A 207 -14.49 -11.01 22.24
N TRP A 208 -15.28 -12.07 22.39
CA TRP A 208 -15.67 -12.59 23.71
C TRP A 208 -14.49 -13.06 24.55
N MET A 209 -13.46 -13.63 23.91
CA MET A 209 -12.21 -13.97 24.57
C MET A 209 -11.50 -12.71 25.11
N ILE A 210 -11.42 -11.64 24.32
CA ILE A 210 -10.84 -10.36 24.75
C ILE A 210 -11.64 -9.78 25.94
N VAL A 211 -12.97 -9.78 25.86
CA VAL A 211 -13.85 -9.32 26.95
C VAL A 211 -13.61 -10.12 28.22
N GLY A 212 -13.57 -11.45 28.15
CA GLY A 212 -13.31 -12.30 29.31
C GLY A 212 -11.94 -12.01 29.94
N VAL A 213 -10.89 -11.87 29.11
CA VAL A 213 -9.55 -11.53 29.59
C VAL A 213 -9.52 -10.12 30.21
N ALA A 214 -10.18 -9.13 29.62
CA ALA A 214 -10.25 -7.77 30.17
C ALA A 214 -10.96 -7.72 31.53
N VAL A 215 -12.08 -8.44 31.68
CA VAL A 215 -12.82 -8.54 32.94
C VAL A 215 -11.98 -9.19 34.04
N VAL A 216 -11.34 -10.33 33.73
CA VAL A 216 -10.44 -11.02 34.68
C VAL A 216 -9.26 -10.13 35.07
N THR A 217 -8.70 -9.40 34.10
CA THR A 217 -7.59 -8.47 34.34
C THR A 217 -8.02 -7.33 35.26
N GLY A 218 -9.17 -6.70 35.01
CA GLY A 218 -9.71 -5.65 35.85
C GLY A 218 -10.02 -6.12 37.26
N LEU A 219 -10.58 -7.34 37.40
CA LEU A 219 -10.79 -7.96 38.71
C LEU A 219 -9.47 -8.21 39.43
N ALA A 220 -8.44 -8.70 38.73
CA ALA A 220 -7.11 -8.92 39.30
C ALA A 220 -6.44 -7.62 39.75
N VAL A 221 -6.57 -6.54 38.98
CA VAL A 221 -6.08 -5.21 39.39
C VAL A 221 -6.79 -4.77 40.67
N TRP A 222 -8.11 -4.89 40.72
CA TRP A 222 -8.87 -4.56 41.93
C TRP A 222 -8.43 -5.36 43.15
N THR A 223 -8.32 -6.69 43.03
CA THR A 223 -8.02 -7.57 44.17
C THR A 223 -6.57 -7.47 44.63
N VAL A 224 -5.62 -7.24 43.73
CA VAL A 224 -4.18 -7.20 44.04
C VAL A 224 -3.71 -5.80 44.40
N MET A 225 -4.16 -4.77 43.66
CA MET A 225 -3.70 -3.40 43.83
C MET A 225 -4.64 -2.56 44.71
N GLY A 226 -5.86 -3.03 44.97
CA GLY A 226 -6.83 -2.33 45.81
C GLY A 226 -7.39 -1.04 45.19
N VAL A 227 -7.21 -0.84 43.89
CA VAL A 227 -7.65 0.34 43.14
C VAL A 227 -8.63 -0.05 42.03
N PRO A 228 -9.58 0.84 41.64
CA PRO A 228 -10.45 0.62 40.49
C PRO A 228 -9.67 0.22 39.23
N ALA A 229 -10.21 -0.66 38.40
CA ALA A 229 -9.48 -1.13 37.21
C ALA A 229 -9.16 -0.02 36.20
N ASP A 230 -9.95 1.06 36.18
CA ASP A 230 -9.71 2.24 35.36
C ASP A 230 -9.00 3.38 36.13
N SER A 231 -8.50 3.13 37.35
CA SER A 231 -7.86 4.14 38.20
C SER A 231 -6.65 4.77 37.51
N PHE A 232 -5.85 3.98 36.80
CA PHE A 232 -4.66 4.49 36.10
C PHE A 232 -4.99 5.52 35.03
N ARG A 233 -6.14 5.34 34.38
CA ARG A 233 -6.67 6.28 33.38
C ARG A 233 -7.25 7.53 34.05
N THR A 234 -7.95 7.38 35.18
CA THR A 234 -8.55 8.50 35.92
C THR A 234 -7.52 9.31 36.73
N ASP A 235 -6.47 8.71 37.28
CA ASP A 235 -5.43 9.43 38.03
C ASP A 235 -4.55 10.26 37.07
N ALA A 236 -4.28 9.71 35.88
CA ALA A 236 -3.69 10.49 34.78
C ALA A 236 -4.62 11.62 34.33
N ASN A 237 -5.94 11.44 34.49
CA ASN A 237 -6.94 12.46 34.19
C ASN A 237 -6.96 13.58 35.26
N ASP A 238 -6.81 13.29 36.55
CA ASP A 238 -6.72 14.33 37.59
C ASP A 238 -5.51 15.26 37.41
N THR A 239 -4.46 14.77 36.73
CA THR A 239 -3.32 15.59 36.31
C THR A 239 -3.54 16.31 34.97
N ALA A 240 -4.36 15.74 34.08
CA ALA A 240 -4.69 16.25 32.76
C ALA A 240 -5.95 17.13 32.71
N GLU A 241 -6.77 17.20 33.76
CA GLU A 241 -7.92 18.11 33.90
C GLU A 241 -7.48 19.60 33.85
N ARG A 242 -6.18 19.86 34.03
CA ARG A 242 -5.53 21.15 33.75
C ARG A 242 -5.30 21.44 32.26
N GLN A 243 -5.65 20.52 31.36
CA GLN A 243 -5.59 20.67 29.90
C GLN A 243 -6.98 20.36 29.31
N ALA A 244 -7.64 21.44 28.88
CA ALA A 244 -9.06 21.50 28.60
C ALA A 244 -9.60 20.56 27.49
N ASN A 245 -10.86 20.17 27.66
CA ASN A 245 -11.87 19.94 26.61
C ASN A 245 -11.48 19.08 25.40
N THR A 246 -11.15 17.82 25.64
CA THR A 246 -11.27 16.79 24.60
C THR A 246 -12.13 15.65 25.12
N GLY A 247 -13.30 15.41 24.53
CA GLY A 247 -14.16 14.25 24.86
C GLY A 247 -13.54 12.90 24.43
N SER A 248 -12.28 12.64 24.75
CA SER A 248 -11.54 11.38 24.50
C SER A 248 -12.00 10.29 25.47
N LEU A 249 -11.35 9.11 25.46
CA LEU A 249 -11.51 8.03 26.45
C LEU A 249 -11.15 8.46 27.88
N ILE A 250 -11.22 9.74 28.21
CA ILE A 250 -10.75 10.34 29.45
C ILE A 250 -11.80 10.16 30.57
N THR A 251 -13.08 10.28 30.24
CA THR A 251 -14.19 10.16 31.21
C THR A 251 -14.75 8.74 31.29
N ARG A 252 -15.37 8.36 32.42
CA ARG A 252 -16.13 7.09 32.53
C ARG A 252 -17.36 7.14 31.61
N PHE A 253 -17.61 6.04 30.89
CA PHE A 253 -18.81 5.84 30.08
C PHE A 253 -20.01 5.40 30.94
N VAL A 254 -19.72 4.63 31.99
CA VAL A 254 -20.73 4.07 32.90
C VAL A 254 -20.36 4.45 34.33
N ASN A 255 -21.27 5.14 35.02
CA ASN A 255 -21.15 5.43 36.44
C ASN A 255 -21.81 4.30 37.25
N ALA A 256 -20.99 3.37 37.77
CA ALA A 256 -21.42 2.23 38.57
C ALA A 256 -20.48 2.03 39.78
N PRO A 257 -20.95 1.40 40.88
CA PRO A 257 -20.13 1.15 42.07
C PRO A 257 -18.96 0.20 41.78
N GLU A 258 -17.87 0.36 42.53
CA GLU A 258 -16.69 -0.51 42.42
C GLU A 258 -16.94 -1.90 43.00
N PRO A 259 -16.31 -2.96 42.45
CA PRO A 259 -15.33 -2.94 41.35
C PRO A 259 -15.94 -2.92 39.94
N LEU A 260 -17.28 -3.00 39.83
CA LEU A 260 -17.96 -3.14 38.54
C LEU A 260 -17.78 -1.91 37.64
N GLY A 261 -17.79 -0.72 38.22
CA GLY A 261 -17.54 0.54 37.52
C GLY A 261 -16.23 0.54 36.75
N GLY A 262 -15.10 0.34 37.42
CA GLY A 262 -13.80 0.33 36.75
C GLY A 262 -13.64 -0.79 35.73
N ILE A 263 -14.12 -2.00 36.05
CA ILE A 263 -14.02 -3.16 35.14
C ILE A 263 -14.82 -2.92 33.85
N LEU A 264 -16.05 -2.41 33.96
CA LEU A 264 -16.90 -2.13 32.80
C LEU A 264 -16.29 -1.05 31.91
N ASN A 265 -15.82 0.04 32.50
CA ASN A 265 -15.22 1.14 31.73
C ASN A 265 -13.94 0.72 31.01
N SER A 266 -13.06 -0.03 31.67
CA SER A 266 -11.83 -0.53 31.05
C SER A 266 -12.12 -1.53 29.92
N THR A 267 -13.11 -2.40 30.12
CA THR A 267 -13.54 -3.38 29.10
C THR A 267 -14.17 -2.69 27.89
N LEU A 268 -15.04 -1.70 28.10
CA LEU A 268 -15.65 -0.91 27.04
C LEU A 268 -14.59 -0.13 26.24
N THR A 269 -13.61 0.45 26.92
CA THR A 269 -12.49 1.15 26.29
C THR A 269 -11.72 0.22 25.36
N SER A 270 -11.39 -0.99 25.83
CA SER A 270 -10.74 -2.02 25.01
C SER A 270 -11.55 -2.39 23.76
N LEU A 271 -12.88 -2.47 23.88
CA LEU A 271 -13.79 -2.74 22.76
C LEU A 271 -13.88 -1.57 21.78
N PHE A 272 -13.88 -0.33 22.28
CA PHE A 272 -13.95 0.84 21.41
C PHE A 272 -12.66 1.05 20.61
N PHE A 273 -11.52 0.47 21.00
CA PHE A 273 -10.36 0.40 20.08
C PHE A 273 -10.61 -0.49 18.87
N ILE A 274 -11.41 -1.56 19.01
CA ILE A 274 -11.80 -2.44 17.89
C ILE A 274 -12.89 -1.77 17.05
N VAL A 275 -13.89 -1.18 17.72
CA VAL A 275 -15.08 -0.58 17.11
C VAL A 275 -15.21 0.87 17.63
N PRO A 276 -14.53 1.84 17.01
CA PRO A 276 -14.36 3.20 17.53
C PRO A 276 -15.59 4.10 17.32
N LEU A 277 -16.77 3.61 17.72
CA LEU A 277 -18.03 4.34 17.65
C LEU A 277 -17.96 5.72 18.33
N PRO A 278 -17.36 5.88 19.53
CA PRO A 278 -17.28 7.20 20.17
C PRO A 278 -16.48 8.20 19.33
N MET A 279 -15.47 7.75 18.58
CA MET A 279 -14.69 8.62 17.70
C MET A 279 -15.47 9.00 16.45
N LEU A 280 -16.11 8.02 15.82
CA LEU A 280 -16.89 8.24 14.60
C LEU A 280 -18.08 9.17 14.87
N ALA A 281 -18.68 9.08 16.06
CA ALA A 281 -19.78 9.93 16.50
C ALA A 281 -19.38 11.40 16.75
N LYS A 282 -18.08 11.74 16.82
CA LYS A 282 -17.65 13.14 16.96
C LYS A 282 -17.77 13.96 15.68
N PHE A 283 -17.92 13.32 14.52
CA PHE A 283 -18.00 13.96 13.19
C PHE A 283 -16.88 14.96 12.85
N SER A 284 -15.79 14.95 13.61
CA SER A 284 -14.59 15.74 13.32
C SER A 284 -13.72 14.98 12.32
N PRO A 285 -13.20 15.65 11.27
CA PRO A 285 -12.34 15.02 10.26
C PRO A 285 -11.17 14.25 10.88
N TYR A 286 -10.57 14.78 11.95
CA TYR A 286 -9.50 14.16 12.70
C TYR A 286 -9.91 12.80 13.32
N TYR A 287 -11.00 12.79 14.09
CA TYR A 287 -11.48 11.59 14.78
C TYR A 287 -12.09 10.56 13.82
N LEU A 288 -12.62 11.00 12.67
CA LEU A 288 -13.07 10.10 11.62
C LEU A 288 -11.91 9.34 10.98
N VAL A 289 -10.83 10.04 10.60
CA VAL A 289 -9.65 9.41 10.00
C VAL A 289 -9.00 8.42 10.97
N ILE A 290 -8.80 8.83 12.22
CA ILE A 290 -8.20 7.97 13.24
C ILE A 290 -9.15 6.82 13.60
N GLY A 291 -10.46 7.07 13.69
CA GLY A 291 -11.45 6.02 13.93
C GLY A 291 -11.45 4.95 12.85
N VAL A 292 -11.43 5.34 11.57
CA VAL A 292 -11.33 4.38 10.45
C VAL A 292 -10.02 3.59 10.53
N LEU A 293 -8.91 4.25 10.85
CA LEU A 293 -7.61 3.62 11.02
C LEU A 293 -7.62 2.56 12.13
N PHE A 294 -8.17 2.88 13.31
CA PHE A 294 -8.32 1.92 14.41
C PHE A 294 -9.19 0.74 14.02
N ALA A 295 -10.33 1.01 13.39
CA ALA A 295 -11.21 -0.04 12.91
C ALA A 295 -10.43 -0.98 11.97
N LEU A 296 -9.68 -0.46 11.00
CA LEU A 296 -8.86 -1.28 10.08
C LEU A 296 -7.80 -2.10 10.82
N ILE A 297 -7.01 -1.47 11.69
CA ILE A 297 -5.91 -2.14 12.42
C ILE A 297 -6.46 -3.24 13.33
N TRP A 298 -7.41 -2.91 14.20
CA TRP A 298 -7.82 -3.81 15.26
C TRP A 298 -8.81 -4.88 14.79
N THR A 299 -9.74 -4.56 13.87
CA THR A 299 -10.60 -5.61 13.30
C THR A 299 -9.79 -6.62 12.50
N SER A 300 -8.74 -6.19 11.81
CA SER A 300 -7.85 -7.10 11.09
C SER A 300 -7.03 -7.99 12.02
N ALA A 301 -6.51 -7.45 13.13
CA ALA A 301 -5.82 -8.22 14.15
C ALA A 301 -6.74 -9.28 14.78
N VAL A 302 -7.99 -8.91 15.10
CA VAL A 302 -8.99 -9.82 15.66
C VAL A 302 -9.38 -10.91 14.65
N ARG A 303 -9.54 -10.56 13.37
CA ARG A 303 -9.81 -11.55 12.30
C ARG A 303 -8.64 -12.51 12.13
N ALA A 304 -7.41 -12.02 12.11
CA ALA A 304 -6.21 -12.87 12.02
C ALA A 304 -6.06 -13.81 13.24
N ALA A 305 -6.47 -13.36 14.43
CA ALA A 305 -6.53 -14.22 15.61
C ALA A 305 -7.59 -15.32 15.53
N GLY A 306 -8.66 -15.12 14.74
CA GLY A 306 -9.70 -16.12 14.51
C GLY A 306 -9.21 -17.37 13.79
N THR A 307 -8.24 -17.19 12.88
CA THR A 307 -7.59 -18.28 12.13
C THR A 307 -6.36 -18.85 12.84
N ALA A 308 -5.92 -18.22 13.94
CA ALA A 308 -4.80 -18.71 14.73
C ALA A 308 -5.13 -20.03 15.44
N GLY A 309 -4.29 -21.04 15.26
CA GLY A 309 -4.48 -22.37 15.85
C GLY A 309 -3.22 -23.22 15.82
N ARG A 310 -3.32 -24.50 16.22
CA ARG A 310 -2.16 -25.43 16.30
C ARG A 310 -1.36 -25.57 14.99
N GLY A 311 -1.98 -25.33 13.83
CA GLY A 311 -1.34 -25.43 12.52
C GLY A 311 -0.35 -24.30 12.20
N ASN A 312 -0.44 -23.14 12.88
CA ASN A 312 0.43 -21.99 12.60
C ASN A 312 0.84 -21.26 13.90
N PRO A 313 1.89 -21.77 14.59
CA PRO A 313 2.27 -21.24 15.90
C PRO A 313 2.92 -19.84 15.80
N LEU A 314 3.42 -19.45 14.62
CA LEU A 314 3.94 -18.11 14.33
C LEU A 314 2.80 -17.08 14.23
N LEU A 315 1.69 -17.43 13.55
CA LEU A 315 0.49 -16.60 13.51
C LEU A 315 -0.01 -16.31 14.92
N ALA A 316 -0.14 -17.36 15.74
CA ALA A 316 -0.58 -17.22 17.13
C ALA A 316 0.40 -16.37 17.98
N ARG A 317 1.68 -16.28 17.61
CA ARG A 317 2.66 -15.40 18.29
C ARG A 317 2.44 -13.95 17.89
N PHE A 318 2.31 -13.69 16.58
CA PHE A 318 2.12 -12.34 16.04
C PHE A 318 0.77 -11.74 16.41
N THR A 319 -0.25 -12.54 16.71
CA THR A 319 -1.55 -12.05 17.19
C THR A 319 -1.64 -11.90 18.71
N ALA A 320 -0.92 -12.71 19.50
CA ALA A 320 -1.07 -12.70 20.96
C ALA A 320 -0.64 -11.38 21.60
N LEU A 321 0.47 -10.78 21.15
CA LEU A 321 0.95 -9.51 21.70
C LEU A 321 0.01 -8.32 21.37
N PRO A 322 -0.43 -8.11 20.11
CA PRO A 322 -1.43 -7.09 19.82
C PRO A 322 -2.69 -7.20 20.68
N LEU A 323 -3.22 -8.41 20.88
CA LEU A 323 -4.40 -8.61 21.73
C LEU A 323 -4.13 -8.31 23.21
N ALA A 324 -2.96 -8.71 23.72
CA ALA A 324 -2.53 -8.37 25.07
C ALA A 324 -2.43 -6.85 25.26
N PHE A 325 -1.84 -6.17 24.27
CA PHE A 325 -1.68 -4.73 24.29
C PHE A 325 -3.01 -3.98 24.24
N LEU A 326 -3.96 -4.45 23.42
CA LEU A 326 -5.31 -3.90 23.35
C LEU A 326 -5.99 -3.84 24.73
N VAL A 327 -5.89 -4.93 25.51
CA VAL A 327 -6.47 -5.00 26.86
C VAL A 327 -5.77 -4.03 27.80
N VAL A 328 -4.44 -3.97 27.79
CA VAL A 328 -3.68 -3.04 28.65
C VAL A 328 -3.97 -1.58 28.31
N GLN A 329 -4.10 -1.25 27.03
CA GLN A 329 -4.47 0.09 26.59
C GLN A 329 -5.81 0.53 27.16
N GLY A 330 -6.77 -0.38 27.31
CA GLY A 330 -8.05 -0.09 27.96
C GLY A 330 -7.95 0.21 29.47
N LEU A 331 -6.85 -0.14 30.14
CA LEU A 331 -6.61 0.16 31.56
C LEU A 331 -5.85 1.48 31.76
N PHE A 332 -4.85 1.75 30.92
CA PHE A 332 -3.85 2.80 31.17
C PHE A 332 -3.99 4.04 30.29
N GLU A 333 -4.61 3.94 29.11
CA GLU A 333 -4.49 5.00 28.11
C GLU A 333 -5.60 6.05 28.22
N PRO A 334 -5.27 7.34 28.41
CA PRO A 334 -6.27 8.39 28.62
C PRO A 334 -6.97 8.83 27.33
N ASP A 335 -6.32 8.72 26.17
CA ASP A 335 -6.87 9.21 24.90
C ASP A 335 -6.49 8.37 23.66
N TRP A 336 -7.23 8.62 22.58
CA TRP A 336 -7.12 7.91 21.31
C TRP A 336 -5.80 8.14 20.56
N GLY A 337 -5.26 9.36 20.63
CA GLY A 337 -4.03 9.74 19.97
C GLY A 337 -2.82 9.11 20.65
N SER A 338 -2.81 9.10 21.99
CA SER A 338 -1.83 8.38 22.78
C SER A 338 -1.87 6.88 22.50
N ALA A 339 -3.07 6.28 22.43
CA ALA A 339 -3.23 4.87 22.09
C ALA A 339 -2.67 4.52 20.70
N LEU A 340 -2.87 5.38 19.70
CA LEU A 340 -2.33 5.16 18.35
C LEU A 340 -0.80 5.17 18.34
N ARG A 341 -0.21 6.16 19.02
CA ARG A 341 1.24 6.29 19.18
C ARG A 341 1.81 5.02 19.81
N HIS A 342 1.23 4.56 20.90
CA HIS A 342 1.63 3.36 21.62
C HIS A 342 1.43 2.06 20.83
N THR A 343 0.51 2.06 19.87
CA THR A 343 0.30 0.92 18.95
C THR A 343 1.35 0.88 17.83
N THR A 344 2.06 2.00 17.56
CA THR A 344 2.99 2.14 16.44
C THR A 344 4.08 1.05 16.38
N PRO A 345 4.79 0.71 17.49
CA PRO A 345 5.78 -0.37 17.48
C PRO A 345 5.21 -1.75 17.13
N ILE A 346 3.92 -1.96 17.41
CA ILE A 346 3.26 -3.27 17.32
C ILE A 346 2.61 -3.48 15.94
N LEU A 347 2.34 -2.39 15.20
CA LEU A 347 1.77 -2.42 13.84
C LEU A 347 2.46 -3.42 12.89
N PRO A 348 3.80 -3.51 12.83
CA PRO A 348 4.48 -4.54 12.04
C PRO A 348 4.02 -5.96 12.35
N LEU A 349 3.80 -6.31 13.63
CA LEU A 349 3.33 -7.64 14.01
C LEU A 349 1.90 -7.91 13.52
N ILE A 350 1.04 -6.89 13.54
CA ILE A 350 -0.33 -6.97 13.02
C ILE A 350 -0.30 -7.21 11.50
N VAL A 351 0.56 -6.49 10.76
CA VAL A 351 0.77 -6.73 9.32
C VAL A 351 1.17 -8.19 9.07
N GLY A 352 2.14 -8.70 9.84
CA GLY A 352 2.59 -10.08 9.74
C GLY A 352 1.51 -11.11 10.05
N ALA A 353 0.70 -10.86 11.09
CA ALA A 353 -0.42 -11.71 11.47
C ALA A 353 -1.48 -11.79 10.36
N VAL A 354 -1.87 -10.65 9.78
CA VAL A 354 -2.84 -10.62 8.68
C VAL A 354 -2.30 -11.36 7.45
N ALA A 355 -1.02 -11.16 7.12
CA ALA A 355 -0.38 -11.84 6.00
C ALA A 355 -0.39 -13.37 6.17
N LEU A 356 0.00 -13.85 7.36
CA LEU A 356 -0.03 -15.28 7.70
C LEU A 356 -1.45 -15.85 7.69
N ALA A 357 -2.43 -15.13 8.24
CA ALA A 357 -3.83 -15.55 8.26
C ALA A 357 -4.42 -15.69 6.85
N SER A 358 -4.17 -14.73 5.96
CA SER A 358 -4.64 -14.80 4.57
C SER A 358 -4.03 -15.98 3.80
N ARG A 359 -2.76 -16.30 4.06
CA ARG A 359 -2.10 -17.45 3.44
C ARG A 359 -2.71 -18.78 3.88
N GLN A 360 -3.00 -18.89 5.17
CA GLN A 360 -3.61 -20.11 5.72
C GLN A 360 -5.02 -20.32 5.15
N ALA A 361 -5.82 -19.25 5.02
CA ALA A 361 -7.15 -19.33 4.40
C ALA A 361 -7.10 -19.81 2.93
N ALA A 362 -6.06 -19.44 2.17
CA ALA A 362 -5.87 -19.91 0.80
C ALA A 362 -5.44 -21.39 0.71
N GLN A 363 -4.81 -21.91 1.77
CA GLN A 363 -4.41 -23.32 1.85
C GLN A 363 -5.60 -24.21 2.24
N ASP A 364 -6.47 -23.74 3.12
CA ASP A 364 -7.66 -24.48 3.58
C ASP A 364 -8.76 -24.62 2.51
N THR A 365 -8.69 -23.88 1.39
CA THR A 365 -9.64 -23.95 0.26
C THR A 365 -9.31 -25.01 -0.80
N VAL A 366 -8.15 -25.66 -0.71
CA VAL A 366 -7.76 -26.77 -1.61
C VAL A 366 -8.15 -28.10 -0.94
N PRO A 367 -9.05 -28.91 -1.52
CA PRO A 367 -9.38 -30.22 -0.95
C PRO A 367 -8.16 -31.14 -0.97
N ASP A 368 -7.87 -31.80 0.16
CA ASP A 368 -6.85 -32.84 0.24
C ASP A 368 -7.28 -34.04 -0.64
N PRO A 369 -6.45 -34.56 -1.57
CA PRO A 369 -6.82 -35.69 -2.42
C PRO A 369 -6.96 -37.04 -1.67
N GLY A 370 -6.97 -37.04 -0.34
CA GLY A 370 -6.85 -38.24 0.49
C GLY A 370 -7.98 -38.51 1.49
N ASP A 371 -8.97 -37.63 1.64
CA ASP A 371 -10.09 -37.85 2.55
C ASP A 371 -11.30 -38.41 1.79
N ASP A 372 -11.39 -39.73 1.73
CA ASP A 372 -12.64 -40.42 1.36
C ASP A 372 -13.79 -39.94 2.29
N PRO A 373 -15.01 -39.72 1.77
CA PRO A 373 -16.14 -39.32 2.59
C PRO A 373 -16.47 -40.42 3.62
N PRO A 374 -16.86 -40.07 4.87
CA PRO A 374 -17.15 -41.05 5.89
C PRO A 374 -18.37 -41.89 5.50
N GLY A 375 -18.15 -43.20 5.34
CA GLY A 375 -19.17 -44.18 5.00
C GLY A 375 -20.30 -44.25 6.01
N GLU A 376 -21.52 -44.36 5.48
CA GLU A 376 -22.75 -44.57 6.22
C GLU A 376 -22.68 -45.83 7.11
N THR A 377 -23.14 -45.67 8.34
CA THR A 377 -23.29 -46.74 9.33
C THR A 377 -24.37 -47.73 8.90
N GLY A 378 -23.95 -48.90 8.39
CA GLY A 378 -24.79 -50.07 8.14
C GLY A 378 -24.45 -51.20 9.11
N THR A 379 -25.42 -51.58 9.91
CA THR A 379 -25.40 -52.67 10.91
C THR A 379 -25.11 -54.06 10.33
N GLY A 380 -24.35 -54.89 11.04
CA GLY A 380 -24.64 -56.33 11.12
C GLY A 380 -23.50 -57.32 10.89
N HIS A 381 -23.27 -58.14 11.93
CA HIS A 381 -22.67 -59.48 11.97
C HIS A 381 -21.13 -59.66 11.96
N PRO A 382 -20.57 -60.34 12.99
CA PRO A 382 -19.19 -60.83 12.95
C PRO A 382 -19.17 -62.27 12.40
N ILE A 383 -18.35 -62.53 11.39
CA ILE A 383 -17.94 -63.90 11.03
C ILE A 383 -16.44 -64.04 11.27
N HIS A 384 -16.14 -65.05 12.09
CA HIS A 384 -14.83 -65.54 12.48
C HIS A 384 -14.04 -66.19 11.33
N CYS A 385 -12.73 -66.33 11.59
CA CYS A 385 -11.80 -67.41 11.19
C CYS A 385 -10.83 -67.13 10.00
N PRO A 386 -9.68 -67.83 9.90
CA PRO A 386 -8.48 -67.73 10.76
C PRO A 386 -7.17 -67.62 9.91
N PRO A 387 -5.95 -67.62 10.49
CA PRO A 387 -4.71 -67.47 9.73
C PRO A 387 -4.12 -68.82 9.31
N SER A 388 -3.66 -68.96 8.06
CA SER A 388 -2.81 -70.10 7.69
C SER A 388 -1.90 -69.87 6.48
N SER A 389 -0.63 -70.26 6.70
CA SER A 389 0.31 -70.95 5.80
C SER A 389 0.93 -70.24 4.57
N ARG A 390 2.21 -69.90 4.76
CA ARG A 390 3.41 -70.42 4.04
C ARG A 390 3.31 -70.75 2.53
N ARG A 391 4.26 -70.11 1.82
CA ARG A 391 5.07 -70.53 0.65
C ARG A 391 4.34 -70.61 -0.70
N LEU A 392 4.85 -69.85 -1.68
CA LEU A 392 5.70 -70.40 -2.75
C LEU A 392 6.38 -69.28 -3.55
N ARG A 393 7.69 -69.46 -3.78
CA ARG A 393 8.47 -68.74 -4.80
C ARG A 393 7.99 -69.21 -6.16
N THR A 394 7.69 -68.29 -7.06
CA THR A 394 7.85 -68.53 -8.50
C THR A 394 8.32 -67.26 -9.16
N THR A 395 9.56 -67.30 -9.63
CA THR A 395 10.19 -66.32 -10.49
C THR A 395 9.54 -66.44 -11.86
N MET A 396 8.79 -65.43 -12.29
CA MET A 396 8.42 -65.25 -13.70
C MET A 396 8.84 -63.85 -14.13
N ILE A 397 9.80 -63.84 -15.05
CA ILE A 397 10.17 -62.69 -15.87
C ILE A 397 8.99 -62.45 -16.80
N SER A 398 8.25 -61.36 -16.60
CA SER A 398 7.33 -60.83 -17.60
C SER A 398 7.79 -59.42 -17.98
N ARG A 399 8.03 -59.25 -19.28
CA ARG A 399 8.26 -57.96 -19.94
C ARG A 399 7.03 -57.10 -19.75
N THR A 400 7.18 -55.96 -19.07
CA THR A 400 6.25 -54.84 -19.18
C THR A 400 6.90 -53.76 -20.03
N SER A 401 6.25 -53.45 -21.16
CA SER A 401 6.45 -52.24 -21.96
C SER A 401 6.50 -50.99 -21.06
N PRO A 402 7.28 -49.96 -21.41
CA PRO A 402 7.15 -48.68 -20.74
C PRO A 402 5.84 -48.04 -21.23
N ALA A 403 4.80 -48.13 -20.41
CA ALA A 403 3.64 -47.26 -20.54
C ALA A 403 4.12 -45.82 -20.31
N SER A 404 3.90 -44.99 -21.31
CA SER A 404 4.12 -43.55 -21.34
C SER A 404 3.63 -42.90 -20.06
N THR A 405 4.55 -42.24 -19.37
CA THR A 405 4.27 -41.31 -18.28
C THR A 405 3.39 -40.18 -18.80
N ALA A 406 2.08 -40.31 -18.60
CA ALA A 406 1.18 -39.18 -18.50
C ALA A 406 1.57 -38.38 -17.25
N SER A 407 2.55 -37.49 -17.44
CA SER A 407 2.84 -36.39 -16.53
C SER A 407 1.62 -35.47 -16.57
N SER A 408 0.67 -35.69 -15.66
CA SER A 408 -0.23 -34.62 -15.21
C SER A 408 0.66 -33.50 -14.68
N ALA A 409 0.94 -32.53 -15.54
CA ALA A 409 1.69 -31.34 -15.20
C ALA A 409 0.89 -30.58 -14.13
N GLY A 410 1.25 -30.81 -12.88
CA GLY A 410 0.87 -29.93 -11.79
C GLY A 410 1.36 -28.54 -12.15
N GLY A 411 0.42 -27.66 -12.49
CA GLY A 411 0.66 -26.25 -12.72
C GLY A 411 1.41 -25.70 -11.53
N THR A 412 2.71 -25.45 -11.72
CA THR A 412 3.50 -24.71 -10.75
C THR A 412 2.99 -23.28 -10.83
N PHE A 413 2.14 -22.90 -9.88
CA PHE A 413 1.77 -21.51 -9.61
C PHE A 413 3.08 -20.71 -9.49
N SER A 414 3.49 -20.07 -10.58
CA SER A 414 4.58 -19.12 -10.55
C SER A 414 4.05 -17.88 -9.85
N ALA A 415 4.38 -17.77 -8.56
CA ALA A 415 4.14 -16.65 -7.67
C ALA A 415 4.60 -15.32 -8.31
N ARG A 416 3.73 -14.74 -9.15
CA ARG A 416 3.96 -13.52 -9.94
C ARG A 416 4.12 -12.33 -9.00
N ASN A 417 5.19 -11.54 -9.15
CA ASN A 417 5.52 -10.45 -8.23
C ASN A 417 4.44 -9.35 -8.22
N VAL A 418 3.45 -9.52 -7.35
CA VAL A 418 2.32 -8.60 -7.08
C VAL A 418 2.77 -7.14 -6.91
N LEU A 419 3.97 -6.90 -6.37
CA LEU A 419 4.54 -5.56 -6.24
C LEU A 419 4.88 -4.91 -7.58
N VAL A 420 5.40 -5.69 -8.54
CA VAL A 420 5.73 -5.20 -9.90
C VAL A 420 4.44 -4.87 -10.66
N ASP A 421 3.39 -5.66 -10.46
CA ASP A 421 2.07 -5.39 -11.03
C ASP A 421 1.49 -4.07 -10.47
N TYR A 422 1.58 -3.82 -9.15
CA TYR A 422 1.11 -2.57 -8.55
C TYR A 422 1.92 -1.33 -8.95
N LEU A 423 3.25 -1.41 -9.01
CA LEU A 423 4.06 -0.31 -9.56
C LEU A 423 3.74 -0.09 -11.04
N GLY A 424 3.44 -1.16 -11.77
CA GLY A 424 2.95 -1.10 -13.15
C GLY A 424 1.64 -0.31 -13.26
N HIS A 425 0.65 -0.63 -12.41
CA HIS A 425 -0.63 0.08 -12.35
C HIS A 425 -0.47 1.54 -11.96
N LEU A 426 0.39 1.84 -10.97
CA LEU A 426 0.67 3.20 -10.53
C LEU A 426 1.37 4.02 -11.62
N ARG A 427 2.33 3.41 -12.35
CA ARG A 427 3.00 4.05 -13.49
C ARG A 427 2.04 4.30 -14.65
N ARG A 428 1.13 3.36 -14.94
CA ARG A 428 0.14 3.50 -16.01
C ARG A 428 -0.94 4.54 -15.69
N SER A 429 -1.25 4.73 -14.41
CA SER A 429 -2.29 5.65 -13.92
C SER A 429 -1.71 6.83 -13.12
N TRP A 430 -0.47 7.25 -13.41
CA TRP A 430 0.22 8.32 -12.66
C TRP A 430 -0.56 9.65 -12.62
N TRP A 431 -1.35 9.93 -13.65
CA TRP A 431 -2.21 11.11 -13.73
C TRP A 431 -3.25 11.16 -12.60
N MET A 432 -3.68 10.01 -12.07
CA MET A 432 -4.61 9.95 -10.94
C MET A 432 -3.99 10.44 -9.63
N LEU A 433 -2.67 10.28 -9.46
CA LEU A 433 -1.94 10.87 -8.34
C LEU A 433 -1.96 12.39 -8.43
N VAL A 434 -1.73 12.93 -9.63
CA VAL A 434 -1.73 14.37 -9.89
C VAL A 434 -3.13 14.96 -9.68
N VAL A 435 -4.16 14.33 -10.25
CA VAL A 435 -5.56 14.74 -10.05
C VAL A 435 -5.94 14.65 -8.58
N GLY A 436 -5.60 13.56 -7.90
CA GLY A 436 -5.83 13.40 -6.47
C GLY A 436 -5.18 14.51 -5.65
N ALA A 437 -3.91 14.80 -5.90
CA ALA A 437 -3.17 15.87 -5.24
C ALA A 437 -3.81 17.25 -5.46
N LEU A 438 -4.23 17.56 -6.69
CA LEU A 438 -4.88 18.83 -7.04
C LEU A 438 -6.25 18.97 -6.36
N VAL A 439 -7.08 17.92 -6.42
CA VAL A 439 -8.40 17.90 -5.76
C VAL A 439 -8.24 18.03 -4.25
N GLY A 440 -7.28 17.31 -3.67
CA GLY A 440 -6.99 17.39 -2.23
C GLY A 440 -6.50 18.77 -1.81
N ALA A 441 -5.58 19.39 -2.57
CA ALA A 441 -5.11 20.74 -2.31
C ALA A 441 -6.25 21.78 -2.41
N LEU A 442 -7.12 21.64 -3.42
CA LEU A 442 -8.28 22.51 -3.62
C LEU A 442 -9.32 22.35 -2.52
N ALA A 443 -9.55 21.11 -2.05
CA ALA A 443 -10.39 20.83 -0.89
C ALA A 443 -9.80 21.43 0.40
N GLY A 444 -8.48 21.32 0.61
CA GLY A 444 -7.78 21.93 1.74
C GLY A 444 -7.88 23.46 1.72
N TRP A 445 -7.71 24.06 0.55
CA TRP A 445 -7.91 25.51 0.35
C TRP A 445 -9.36 25.92 0.62
N GLY A 446 -10.34 25.24 0.02
CA GLY A 446 -11.76 25.56 0.17
C GLY A 446 -12.26 25.40 1.60
N ALA A 447 -11.87 24.32 2.28
CA ALA A 447 -12.18 24.11 3.70
C ALA A 447 -11.60 25.23 4.57
N THR A 448 -10.37 25.67 4.28
CA THR A 448 -9.73 26.79 4.99
C THR A 448 -10.45 28.11 4.71
N ALA A 449 -10.89 28.35 3.47
CA ALA A 449 -11.57 29.59 3.10
C ALA A 449 -12.96 29.75 3.75
N LEU A 450 -13.60 28.63 4.12
CA LEU A 450 -14.91 28.60 4.79
C LEU A 450 -14.81 28.70 6.33
N MET A 451 -13.63 28.46 6.90
CA MET A 451 -13.42 28.54 8.34
C MET A 451 -13.30 30.00 8.81
N THR A 452 -13.78 30.28 10.02
CA THR A 452 -13.62 31.58 10.66
C THR A 452 -12.16 31.84 10.98
N LYS A 453 -11.69 33.05 10.63
CA LYS A 453 -10.33 33.49 10.97
C LYS A 453 -10.27 33.86 12.44
N GLU A 454 -9.25 33.37 13.13
CA GLU A 454 -8.97 33.71 14.52
C GLU A 454 -7.64 34.45 14.60
N TYR A 455 -7.59 35.41 15.50
CA TYR A 455 -6.47 36.29 15.76
C TYR A 455 -6.08 36.17 17.22
N THR A 456 -4.81 35.85 17.45
CA THR A 456 -4.25 35.68 18.79
C THR A 456 -3.39 36.88 19.15
N ALA A 457 -3.61 37.46 20.34
CA ALA A 457 -2.78 38.53 20.88
C ALA A 457 -2.40 38.22 22.33
N THR A 458 -1.15 38.44 22.71
CA THR A 458 -0.62 38.05 24.02
C THR A 458 0.00 39.25 24.74
N ALA A 459 -0.44 39.51 25.97
CA ALA A 459 0.20 40.44 26.91
C ALA A 459 1.01 39.65 27.93
N GLN A 460 2.15 40.18 28.36
CA GLN A 460 3.04 39.50 29.31
C GLN A 460 3.15 40.27 30.62
N VAL A 461 3.01 39.55 31.72
CA VAL A 461 3.08 40.10 33.08
C VAL A 461 4.19 39.40 33.85
N TYR A 462 5.05 40.19 34.49
CA TYR A 462 6.09 39.72 35.39
C TYR A 462 5.56 39.66 36.81
N VAL A 463 5.79 38.54 37.50
CA VAL A 463 5.42 38.31 38.90
C VAL A 463 6.67 38.44 39.77
N GLY A 464 6.76 39.45 40.60
CA GLY A 464 7.92 39.64 41.47
C GLY A 464 7.54 40.12 42.86
N THR A 465 8.36 39.82 43.85
CA THR A 465 8.20 40.36 45.21
C THR A 465 9.09 41.59 45.39
N ALA A 466 8.57 42.65 45.99
CA ALA A 466 9.37 43.80 46.37
C ALA A 466 10.20 43.44 47.61
N SER A 467 11.45 43.01 47.43
CA SER A 467 12.34 42.63 48.53
C SER A 467 13.11 43.83 49.07
N THR A 468 12.94 44.15 50.35
CA THR A 468 13.71 45.18 51.08
C THR A 468 14.77 44.58 52.04
N GLY A 469 15.07 43.28 51.93
CA GLY A 469 15.98 42.50 52.81
C GLY A 469 17.24 41.95 52.13
N GLY A 470 18.04 41.16 52.86
CA GLY A 470 19.33 40.61 52.41
C GLY A 470 19.23 39.48 51.37
N SER A 471 20.38 38.98 50.89
CA SER A 471 20.48 38.02 49.76
C SER A 471 19.67 36.73 49.92
N SER A 472 19.41 36.29 51.16
CA SER A 472 18.57 35.11 51.47
C SER A 472 17.08 35.34 51.19
N ASP A 473 16.60 36.56 51.44
CA ASP A 473 15.18 36.93 51.30
C ASP A 473 14.83 37.13 49.83
N ALA A 474 15.78 37.60 49.01
CA ALA A 474 15.64 37.68 47.57
C ALA A 474 15.48 36.28 46.92
N TYR A 475 16.24 35.28 47.39
CA TYR A 475 16.13 33.91 46.87
C TYR A 475 14.77 33.27 47.21
N GLN A 476 14.30 33.44 48.45
CA GLN A 476 12.96 32.97 48.85
C GLN A 476 11.84 33.73 48.12
N GLY A 477 12.02 35.03 47.87
CA GLY A 477 11.08 35.84 47.12
C GLY A 477 10.91 35.41 45.66
N VAL A 478 12.00 34.99 45.00
CA VAL A 478 11.94 34.43 43.64
C VAL A 478 11.25 33.07 43.62
N LEU A 479 11.59 32.18 44.56
CA LEU A 479 10.96 30.84 44.65
C LEU A 479 9.46 30.91 44.97
N LEU A 480 9.05 31.85 45.83
CA LEU A 480 7.66 32.12 46.11
C LEU A 480 6.93 32.66 44.87
N SER A 481 7.54 33.60 44.16
CA SER A 481 6.98 34.15 42.91
C SER A 481 6.78 33.04 41.87
N GLN A 482 7.77 32.17 41.66
CA GLN A 482 7.66 31.00 40.78
C GLN A 482 6.51 30.06 41.16
N LYS A 483 6.29 29.82 42.46
CA LYS A 483 5.17 28.99 42.93
C LYS A 483 3.81 29.65 42.78
N GLN A 484 3.74 30.97 42.88
CA GLN A 484 2.50 31.73 42.81
C GLN A 484 2.07 32.11 41.39
N VAL A 485 2.97 32.13 40.41
CA VAL A 485 2.62 32.43 39.00
C VAL A 485 1.53 31.47 38.50
N GLY A 486 1.60 30.18 38.86
CA GLY A 486 0.55 29.22 38.53
C GLY A 486 -0.80 29.52 39.19
N SER A 487 -0.80 29.98 40.45
CA SER A 487 -2.04 30.40 41.12
C SER A 487 -2.65 31.66 40.50
N TYR A 488 -1.82 32.62 40.07
CA TYR A 488 -2.31 33.80 39.37
C TYR A 488 -2.81 33.50 37.96
N ALA A 489 -2.23 32.52 37.27
CA ALA A 489 -2.77 32.02 36.00
C ALA A 489 -4.18 31.46 36.18
N GLU A 490 -4.41 30.68 37.23
CA GLU A 490 -5.74 30.13 37.54
C GLU A 490 -6.77 31.23 37.83
N VAL A 491 -6.38 32.24 38.61
CA VAL A 491 -7.23 33.42 38.89
C VAL A 491 -7.54 34.19 37.61
N ALA A 492 -6.57 34.29 36.69
CA ALA A 492 -6.73 34.99 35.43
C ALA A 492 -7.67 34.26 34.45
N ASN A 493 -7.74 32.93 34.51
CA ASN A 493 -8.73 32.14 33.77
C ASN A 493 -10.13 32.16 34.41
N GLY A 494 -10.29 32.85 35.54
CA GLY A 494 -11.56 32.93 36.26
C GLY A 494 -12.57 33.91 35.67
N ARG A 495 -13.85 33.63 35.91
CA ARG A 495 -14.99 34.51 35.52
C ARG A 495 -14.88 35.93 36.11
N ALA A 496 -14.25 36.07 37.28
CA ALA A 496 -14.09 37.37 37.95
C ALA A 496 -13.23 38.35 37.13
N LEU A 497 -12.15 37.87 36.49
CA LEU A 497 -11.34 38.71 35.62
C LEU A 497 -12.11 39.07 34.35
N SER A 498 -12.77 38.07 33.76
CA SER A 498 -13.55 38.24 32.53
C SER A 498 -14.68 39.27 32.69
N GLN A 499 -15.36 39.29 33.85
CA GLN A 499 -16.36 40.31 34.18
C GLN A 499 -15.73 41.71 34.19
N ARG A 500 -14.57 41.90 34.84
CA ARG A 500 -13.89 43.20 34.88
C ARG A 500 -13.46 43.67 33.50
N VAL A 501 -13.05 42.75 32.62
CA VAL A 501 -12.69 43.06 31.23
C VAL A 501 -13.93 43.49 30.43
N VAL A 502 -15.07 42.82 30.60
CA VAL A 502 -16.35 43.21 29.99
C VAL A 502 -16.75 44.61 30.45
N ASP A 503 -16.68 44.88 31.76
CA ASP A 503 -17.07 46.16 32.34
C ASP A 503 -16.14 47.29 31.90
N GLN A 504 -14.84 47.03 31.79
CA GLN A 504 -13.85 48.03 31.37
C GLN A 504 -13.96 48.38 29.88
N LEU A 505 -14.16 47.38 29.02
CA LEU A 505 -14.20 47.57 27.57
C LEU A 505 -15.61 47.85 27.04
N GLY A 506 -16.65 47.70 27.86
CA GLY A 506 -18.05 47.90 27.46
C GLY A 506 -18.49 46.89 26.39
N LEU A 507 -18.09 45.62 26.52
CA LEU A 507 -18.35 44.59 25.51
C LEU A 507 -19.80 44.11 25.56
N ASP A 508 -20.44 43.97 24.39
CA ASP A 508 -21.75 43.31 24.22
C ASP A 508 -21.64 41.78 24.31
N ARG A 509 -20.81 41.25 25.21
CA ARG A 509 -20.52 39.82 25.38
C ARG A 509 -20.67 39.40 26.83
N THR A 510 -21.00 38.14 27.05
CA THR A 510 -21.09 37.62 28.41
C THR A 510 -19.69 37.37 29.00
N PRO A 511 -19.53 37.41 30.34
CA PRO A 511 -18.26 37.08 30.99
C PRO A 511 -17.77 35.67 30.64
N ASP A 512 -18.69 34.73 30.42
CA ASP A 512 -18.35 33.34 30.04
C ASP A 512 -17.81 33.28 28.61
N GLU A 513 -18.31 34.12 27.69
CA GLU A 513 -17.77 34.25 26.33
C GLU A 513 -16.38 34.88 26.32
N VAL A 514 -16.12 35.88 27.16
CA VAL A 514 -14.78 36.50 27.29
C VAL A 514 -13.81 35.55 27.99
N MET A 515 -14.27 34.78 28.97
CA MET A 515 -13.48 33.72 29.61
C MET A 515 -13.06 32.65 28.60
N ALA A 516 -13.91 32.31 27.63
CA ALA A 516 -13.56 31.37 26.57
C ALA A 516 -12.54 31.94 25.54
N MET A 517 -12.37 33.27 25.49
CA MET A 517 -11.38 33.92 24.63
C MET A 517 -10.02 34.08 25.30
N LEU A 518 -9.98 34.09 26.63
CA LEU A 518 -8.80 34.34 27.44
C LEU A 518 -8.17 33.03 27.90
N ASP A 519 -6.87 32.89 27.66
CA ASP A 519 -6.04 31.81 28.16
C ASP A 519 -4.81 32.40 28.86
N ALA A 520 -4.71 32.16 30.15
CA ALA A 520 -3.61 32.58 30.99
C ALA A 520 -2.66 31.40 31.27
N GLY A 521 -1.42 31.52 30.80
CA GLY A 521 -0.41 30.47 30.88
C GLY A 521 0.83 30.92 31.65
N ALA A 522 1.23 30.13 32.64
CA ALA A 522 2.50 30.30 33.33
C ALA A 522 3.59 29.46 32.66
N HIS A 523 4.72 30.06 32.29
CA HIS A 523 5.86 29.28 31.80
C HIS A 523 6.56 28.57 32.98
N LYS A 524 6.83 27.27 32.81
CA LYS A 524 7.47 26.43 33.84
C LYS A 524 8.82 27.03 34.27
N ASP A 525 9.06 27.07 35.57
CA ASP A 525 10.29 27.60 36.20
C ASP A 525 10.54 29.10 35.92
N THR A 526 9.52 29.83 35.45
CA THR A 526 9.61 31.28 35.22
C THR A 526 8.69 32.07 36.14
N VAL A 527 8.89 33.38 36.15
CA VAL A 527 8.03 34.37 36.79
C VAL A 527 7.21 35.17 35.76
N ILE A 528 7.04 34.63 34.56
CA ILE A 528 6.33 35.29 33.46
C ILE A 528 4.97 34.59 33.28
N LEU A 529 3.93 35.41 33.28
CA LEU A 529 2.56 35.03 32.97
C LEU A 529 2.16 35.62 31.62
N ASP A 530 1.75 34.76 30.71
CA ASP A 530 1.21 35.16 29.40
C ASP A 530 -0.32 35.19 29.48
N LEU A 531 -0.92 36.29 29.04
CA LEU A 531 -2.36 36.48 28.93
C LEU A 531 -2.70 36.58 27.45
N THR A 532 -3.22 35.48 26.91
CA THR A 532 -3.50 35.33 25.49
C THR A 532 -4.99 35.45 25.24
N ALA A 533 -5.37 36.32 24.31
CA ALA A 533 -6.76 36.47 23.87
C ALA A 533 -6.92 36.02 22.41
N VAL A 534 -7.96 35.24 22.14
CA VAL A 534 -8.30 34.73 20.80
C VAL A 534 -9.68 35.22 20.40
N SER A 535 -9.77 35.87 19.23
CA SER A 535 -11.05 36.38 18.70
C SER A 535 -11.02 36.46 17.18
N GLY A 536 -12.20 36.62 16.56
CA GLY A 536 -12.32 36.86 15.12
C GLY A 536 -11.92 38.28 14.68
N ASP A 537 -11.72 39.19 15.64
CA ASP A 537 -11.28 40.56 15.40
C ASP A 537 -9.88 40.80 16.02
N PRO A 538 -8.88 41.20 15.22
CA PRO A 538 -7.51 41.44 15.70
C PRO A 538 -7.41 42.57 16.73
N VAL A 539 -8.26 43.60 16.63
CA VAL A 539 -8.26 44.72 17.58
C VAL A 539 -8.84 44.27 18.91
N LEU A 540 -9.94 43.51 18.87
CA LEU A 540 -10.57 42.97 20.06
C LEU A 540 -9.63 42.03 20.83
N SER A 541 -8.90 41.15 20.15
CA SER A 541 -7.91 40.27 20.82
C SER A 541 -6.85 41.08 21.56
N ARG A 542 -6.31 42.13 20.94
CA ARG A 542 -5.33 43.01 21.59
C ARG A 542 -5.91 43.69 22.83
N ASP A 543 -7.10 44.26 22.71
CA ASP A 543 -7.72 45.06 23.77
C ASP A 543 -8.13 44.18 24.96
N VAL A 544 -8.66 42.99 24.70
CA VAL A 544 -8.99 41.99 25.73
C VAL A 544 -7.73 41.53 26.46
N ALA A 545 -6.63 41.21 25.76
CA ALA A 545 -5.37 40.79 26.40
C ALA A 545 -4.76 41.91 27.27
N ASN A 546 -4.73 43.15 26.77
CA ASN A 546 -4.19 44.30 27.51
C ASN A 546 -5.07 44.70 28.71
N SER A 547 -6.39 44.67 28.54
CA SER A 547 -7.34 44.91 29.62
C SER A 547 -7.23 43.83 30.69
N ALA A 548 -7.17 42.54 30.30
CA ALA A 548 -6.98 41.43 31.22
C ALA A 548 -5.70 41.58 32.04
N ALA A 549 -4.57 41.99 31.42
CA ALA A 549 -3.32 42.22 32.15
C ALA A 549 -3.44 43.35 33.18
N THR A 550 -4.12 44.44 32.83
CA THR A 550 -4.32 45.59 33.71
C THR A 550 -5.27 45.25 34.87
N GLN A 551 -6.37 44.55 34.57
CA GLN A 551 -7.37 44.14 35.56
C GLN A 551 -6.85 43.07 36.51
N LEU A 552 -6.03 42.13 36.01
CA LEU A 552 -5.38 41.13 36.85
C LEU A 552 -4.40 41.80 37.82
N GLN A 553 -3.64 42.79 37.37
CA GLN A 553 -2.76 43.58 38.23
C GLN A 553 -3.54 44.28 39.36
N GLN A 554 -4.69 44.88 39.06
CA GLN A 554 -5.55 45.51 40.07
C GLN A 554 -6.14 44.50 41.05
N MET A 555 -6.65 43.38 40.55
CA MET A 555 -7.23 42.32 41.37
C MET A 555 -6.21 41.70 42.34
N VAL A 556 -4.97 41.46 41.88
CA VAL A 556 -3.90 40.95 42.75
C VAL A 556 -3.46 41.99 43.78
N ARG A 557 -3.43 43.29 43.42
CA ARG A 557 -3.17 44.37 44.39
C ARG A 557 -4.23 44.43 45.48
N GLU A 558 -5.52 44.43 45.12
CA GLU A 558 -6.63 44.39 46.07
C GLU A 558 -6.59 43.15 46.98
N LEU A 559 -6.29 41.98 46.40
CA LEU A 559 -6.16 40.73 47.16
C LEU A 559 -5.01 40.80 48.18
N ASN A 560 -3.87 41.38 47.77
CA ASN A 560 -2.74 41.59 48.65
C ASN A 560 -3.04 42.61 49.76
N GLU A 561 -3.76 43.69 49.46
CA GLU A 561 -4.20 44.70 50.44
C GLU A 561 -5.15 44.12 51.49
N GLN A 562 -6.02 43.18 51.11
CA GLN A 562 -6.95 42.51 52.02
C GLN A 562 -6.27 41.42 52.88
N THR A 563 -5.21 40.79 52.36
CA THR A 563 -4.59 39.62 52.98
C THR A 563 -3.30 39.95 53.75
N SER A 564 -2.65 41.07 53.44
CA SER A 564 -1.37 41.46 54.06
C SER A 564 -1.58 42.42 55.23
N ALA A 565 -0.84 42.22 56.32
CA ALA A 565 -0.83 43.16 57.45
C ALA A 565 -0.24 44.53 57.03
N PRO A 566 -0.73 45.67 57.57
CA PRO A 566 -0.19 46.99 57.25
C PRO A 566 1.31 47.06 57.54
N GLY A 567 2.14 47.26 56.50
CA GLY A 567 3.60 47.33 56.61
C GLY A 567 4.38 46.03 56.36
N ALA A 568 3.72 44.94 55.97
CA ALA A 568 4.40 43.72 55.54
C ALA A 568 5.04 43.89 54.14
N GLY A 569 6.32 44.27 54.09
CA GLY A 569 7.11 44.25 52.85
C GLY A 569 7.32 42.82 52.36
N GLY A 570 7.05 42.56 51.08
CA GLY A 570 7.24 41.25 50.45
C GLY A 570 6.04 40.68 49.69
N ALA A 571 4.91 41.40 49.62
CA ALA A 571 3.77 40.96 48.81
C ALA A 571 4.14 40.93 47.30
N PRO A 572 3.77 39.87 46.56
CA PRO A 572 4.06 39.74 45.13
C PRO A 572 3.26 40.77 44.33
N GLN A 573 3.95 41.53 43.48
CA GLN A 573 3.37 42.50 42.58
C GLN A 573 3.47 41.99 41.15
N LEU A 574 2.41 42.26 40.40
CA LEU A 574 2.39 42.09 38.95
C LEU A 574 2.90 43.38 38.30
N ALA A 575 3.87 43.26 37.39
CA ALA A 575 4.35 44.34 36.55
C ALA A 575 4.12 43.98 35.08
N LEU A 576 3.54 44.90 34.31
CA LEU A 576 3.35 44.68 32.87
C LEU A 576 4.72 44.70 32.19
N LEU A 577 5.09 43.58 31.56
CA LEU A 577 6.35 43.44 30.84
C LEU A 577 6.19 43.89 29.39
N ASN A 578 5.25 43.27 28.67
CA ASN A 578 4.95 43.57 27.28
C ASN A 578 3.44 43.72 27.08
N GLN A 579 3.04 44.76 26.36
CA GLN A 579 1.66 44.92 25.90
C GLN A 579 1.40 44.06 24.66
N ALA A 580 0.17 43.56 24.54
CA ALA A 580 -0.30 42.90 23.34
C ALA A 580 -0.29 43.88 22.15
N VAL A 581 0.20 43.40 21.01
CA VAL A 581 0.24 44.12 19.73
C VAL A 581 -0.88 43.59 18.83
N THR A 582 -1.45 44.44 17.98
CA THR A 582 -2.47 44.02 17.00
C THR A 582 -1.86 43.00 16.02
N PRO A 583 -2.37 41.75 15.96
CA PRO A 583 -1.87 40.75 15.02
C PRO A 583 -2.24 41.15 13.58
N THR A 584 -1.24 41.13 12.69
CA THR A 584 -1.40 41.51 11.27
C THR A 584 -1.85 40.34 10.38
N SER A 585 -1.74 39.11 10.87
CA SER A 585 -2.17 37.89 10.19
C SER A 585 -2.97 36.98 11.15
N PRO A 586 -3.96 36.23 10.64
CA PRO A 586 -4.70 35.27 11.46
C PRO A 586 -3.80 34.13 11.92
N SER A 587 -3.99 33.67 13.16
CA SER A 587 -3.27 32.52 13.76
C SER A 587 -3.91 31.18 13.36
N SER A 588 -5.21 31.20 13.05
CA SER A 588 -5.96 30.05 12.53
C SER A 588 -6.99 30.54 11.50
N PRO A 589 -7.29 29.77 10.44
CA PRO A 589 -6.67 28.50 10.05
C PRO A 589 -5.35 28.68 9.26
N ASN A 590 -4.40 27.75 9.45
CA ASN A 590 -3.12 27.76 8.73
C ASN A 590 -3.28 27.29 7.28
N MET A 591 -3.46 28.23 6.36
CA MET A 591 -3.76 27.93 4.94
C MET A 591 -2.71 27.04 4.28
N SER A 592 -1.42 27.32 4.47
CA SER A 592 -0.34 26.49 3.91
C SER A 592 -0.36 25.06 4.45
N LEU A 593 -0.68 24.90 5.74
CA LEU A 593 -0.71 23.60 6.40
C LEU A 593 -1.90 22.77 5.94
N ASN A 594 -3.08 23.37 5.83
CA ASN A 594 -4.29 22.69 5.37
C ASN A 594 -4.23 22.32 3.89
N ILE A 595 -3.63 23.16 3.05
CA ILE A 595 -3.36 22.83 1.64
C ILE A 595 -2.37 21.66 1.56
N ALA A 596 -1.29 21.69 2.36
CA ALA A 596 -0.32 20.59 2.40
C ALA A 596 -0.96 19.28 2.87
N LEU A 597 -1.81 19.33 3.89
CA LEU A 597 -2.58 18.18 4.38
C LEU A 597 -3.52 17.65 3.28
N GLY A 598 -4.26 18.56 2.63
CA GLY A 598 -5.14 18.25 1.51
C GLY A 598 -4.39 17.57 0.37
N LEU A 599 -3.22 18.08 -0.01
CA LEU A 599 -2.36 17.50 -1.04
C LEU A 599 -1.94 16.06 -0.68
N VAL A 600 -1.52 15.83 0.57
CA VAL A 600 -1.12 14.49 1.03
C VAL A 600 -2.30 13.51 1.00
N VAL A 601 -3.46 13.91 1.52
CA VAL A 601 -4.68 13.09 1.47
C VAL A 601 -5.08 12.82 0.01
N GLY A 602 -5.00 13.84 -0.84
CA GLY A 602 -5.25 13.76 -2.27
C GLY A 602 -4.35 12.74 -2.99
N LEU A 603 -3.05 12.76 -2.71
CA LEU A 603 -2.09 11.78 -3.23
C LEU A 603 -2.43 10.36 -2.80
N VAL A 604 -2.80 10.15 -1.54
CA VAL A 604 -3.18 8.84 -1.01
C VAL A 604 -4.44 8.32 -1.72
N VAL A 605 -5.47 9.15 -1.84
CA VAL A 605 -6.71 8.80 -2.55
C VAL A 605 -6.43 8.52 -4.03
N GLY A 606 -5.61 9.35 -4.68
CA GLY A 606 -5.17 9.13 -6.06
C GLY A 606 -4.41 7.82 -6.26
N ALA A 607 -3.55 7.45 -5.30
CA ALA A 607 -2.81 6.19 -5.35
C ALA A 607 -3.73 4.98 -5.20
N VAL A 608 -4.67 5.05 -4.26
CA VAL A 608 -5.69 4.01 -4.08
C VAL A 608 -6.55 3.88 -5.34
N ALA A 609 -7.02 4.99 -5.91
CA ALA A 609 -7.81 4.98 -7.14
C ALA A 609 -7.03 4.40 -8.33
N ALA A 610 -5.74 4.73 -8.47
CA ALA A 610 -4.85 4.19 -9.50
C ALA A 610 -4.69 2.67 -9.39
N VAL A 611 -4.49 2.17 -8.16
CA VAL A 611 -4.40 0.72 -7.89
C VAL A 611 -5.74 0.04 -8.13
N CYS A 612 -6.85 0.60 -7.64
CA CYS A 612 -8.20 0.06 -7.88
C CYS A 612 -8.52 -0.01 -9.38
N ARG A 613 -8.18 1.03 -10.15
CA ARG A 613 -8.34 1.00 -11.61
C ARG A 613 -7.50 -0.12 -12.23
N GLY A 614 -6.26 -0.29 -11.78
CA GLY A 614 -5.39 -1.37 -12.23
C GLY A 614 -5.95 -2.75 -11.94
N LEU A 615 -6.52 -2.94 -10.76
CA LEU A 615 -7.16 -4.19 -10.33
C LEU A 615 -8.46 -4.51 -11.06
N LEU A 616 -9.17 -3.48 -11.53
CA LEU A 616 -10.38 -3.62 -12.34
C LEU A 616 -10.05 -3.78 -13.84
N ASP A 617 -8.81 -3.56 -14.26
CA ASP A 617 -8.38 -3.73 -15.65
C ASP A 617 -8.08 -5.21 -15.92
N ARG A 618 -9.08 -5.92 -16.47
CA ARG A 618 -9.00 -7.36 -16.81
C ARG A 618 -8.39 -7.62 -18.20
N ARG A 619 -7.75 -6.64 -18.83
CA ARG A 619 -7.16 -6.80 -20.17
C ARG A 619 -5.93 -7.71 -20.12
N ILE A 620 -5.84 -8.63 -21.07
CA ILE A 620 -4.75 -9.59 -21.16
C ILE A 620 -3.53 -8.92 -21.78
N THR A 621 -2.42 -8.90 -21.03
CA THR A 621 -1.13 -8.33 -21.47
C THR A 621 0.02 -9.33 -21.43
N ASP A 622 -0.22 -10.54 -20.94
CA ASP A 622 0.82 -11.54 -20.68
C ASP A 622 0.35 -12.91 -21.21
N PRO A 623 1.16 -13.62 -22.02
CA PRO A 623 0.84 -14.95 -22.51
C PRO A 623 0.53 -15.97 -21.39
N ALA A 624 1.16 -15.83 -20.22
CA ALA A 624 0.88 -16.72 -19.09
C ALA A 624 -0.59 -16.64 -18.63
N ALA A 625 -1.19 -15.44 -18.68
CA ALA A 625 -2.59 -15.26 -18.32
C ALA A 625 -3.56 -15.95 -19.31
N ILE A 626 -3.12 -16.19 -20.56
CA ILE A 626 -3.91 -16.93 -21.56
C ILE A 626 -3.94 -18.42 -21.19
N GLN A 627 -2.81 -18.98 -20.79
CA GLN A 627 -2.68 -20.40 -20.41
C GLN A 627 -3.42 -20.74 -19.11
N GLU A 628 -3.68 -19.75 -18.25
CA GLU A 628 -4.53 -19.93 -17.07
C GLU A 628 -6.02 -20.03 -17.42
N ILE A 629 -6.43 -19.53 -18.57
CA ILE A 629 -7.84 -19.44 -18.99
C ILE A 629 -8.18 -20.54 -20.00
N VAL A 630 -7.31 -20.74 -20.99
CA VAL A 630 -7.52 -21.69 -22.08
C VAL A 630 -6.58 -22.86 -21.88
N ASP A 631 -7.12 -24.07 -21.83
CA ASP A 631 -6.35 -25.32 -21.74
C ASP A 631 -5.73 -25.70 -23.09
N ALA A 632 -4.97 -24.77 -23.67
CA ALA A 632 -4.27 -24.93 -24.93
C ALA A 632 -3.03 -24.03 -24.98
N PRO A 633 -1.95 -24.45 -25.65
CA PRO A 633 -0.70 -23.70 -25.67
C PRO A 633 -0.85 -22.34 -26.39
N VAL A 634 -0.01 -21.38 -26.00
CA VAL A 634 0.21 -20.17 -26.80
C VAL A 634 1.20 -20.50 -27.90
N ILE A 635 0.72 -20.58 -29.14
CA ILE A 635 1.46 -21.08 -30.30
C ILE A 635 2.43 -20.03 -30.84
N GLY A 636 2.14 -18.74 -30.60
CA GLY A 636 3.00 -17.65 -31.02
C GLY A 636 2.39 -16.29 -30.73
N SER A 637 3.15 -15.25 -31.08
CA SER A 637 2.68 -13.87 -31.02
C SER A 637 2.97 -13.13 -32.31
N VAL A 638 1.98 -12.39 -32.81
CA VAL A 638 2.11 -11.55 -34.01
C VAL A 638 2.11 -10.09 -33.58
N GLY A 639 3.22 -9.41 -33.83
CA GLY A 639 3.40 -8.00 -33.46
C GLY A 639 2.64 -7.03 -34.36
N THR A 640 2.43 -5.81 -33.87
CA THR A 640 2.00 -4.70 -34.73
C THR A 640 3.13 -4.33 -35.69
N ALA A 641 2.90 -4.50 -36.99
CA ALA A 641 3.78 -4.01 -38.06
C ALA A 641 2.99 -3.05 -38.95
N ASP A 642 3.60 -1.95 -39.38
CA ASP A 642 2.94 -0.95 -40.22
C ASP A 642 2.36 -1.59 -41.50
N VAL A 643 3.09 -2.54 -42.09
CA VAL A 643 2.65 -3.34 -43.25
C VAL A 643 1.37 -4.14 -42.97
N LEU A 644 1.22 -4.71 -41.77
CA LEU A 644 0.01 -5.45 -41.40
C LEU A 644 -1.19 -4.52 -41.09
N VAL A 645 -0.90 -3.28 -40.70
CA VAL A 645 -1.92 -2.25 -40.46
C VAL A 645 -2.39 -1.64 -41.79
N GLU A 646 -1.49 -1.44 -42.75
CA GLU A 646 -1.78 -0.80 -44.03
C GLU A 646 -2.24 -1.76 -45.13
N HIS A 647 -1.65 -2.96 -45.21
CA HIS A 647 -1.87 -3.91 -46.32
C HIS A 647 -2.52 -5.22 -45.89
N HIS A 648 -2.59 -5.51 -44.58
CA HIS A 648 -3.15 -6.74 -44.00
C HIS A 648 -2.54 -8.07 -44.47
N THR A 649 -1.64 -8.05 -45.44
CA THR A 649 -0.90 -9.18 -45.99
C THR A 649 0.60 -8.93 -45.94
N LEU A 650 1.36 -10.01 -45.80
CA LEU A 650 2.82 -10.00 -45.84
C LEU A 650 3.31 -10.65 -47.12
N ASP A 651 4.38 -10.08 -47.66
CA ASP A 651 5.17 -10.71 -48.70
C ASP A 651 6.23 -11.61 -48.06
N PHE A 652 6.07 -12.93 -48.20
CA PHE A 652 7.01 -13.91 -47.70
C PHE A 652 8.22 -14.11 -48.64
N SER A 653 8.11 -13.68 -49.91
CA SER A 653 9.18 -13.75 -50.91
C SER A 653 10.20 -12.61 -50.81
N GLY A 654 9.83 -11.53 -50.12
CA GLY A 654 10.64 -10.34 -49.90
C GLY A 654 11.65 -10.45 -48.74
N ALA A 655 12.21 -9.29 -48.35
CA ALA A 655 13.17 -9.22 -47.24
C ALA A 655 12.55 -9.67 -45.90
N PRO A 656 13.31 -10.38 -45.04
CA PRO A 656 12.78 -10.92 -43.78
C PRO A 656 12.31 -9.79 -42.86
N THR A 657 11.01 -9.75 -42.58
CA THR A 657 10.40 -8.85 -41.59
C THR A 657 10.14 -9.59 -40.28
N PRO A 658 10.17 -8.91 -39.12
CA PRO A 658 9.87 -9.55 -37.84
C PRO A 658 8.50 -10.24 -37.79
N ALA A 659 7.49 -9.67 -38.47
CA ALA A 659 6.16 -10.25 -38.55
C ALA A 659 6.12 -11.52 -39.43
N ALA A 660 6.87 -11.54 -40.55
CA ALA A 660 6.99 -12.73 -41.38
C ALA A 660 7.68 -13.89 -40.64
N GLU A 661 8.73 -13.59 -39.87
CA GLU A 661 9.40 -14.60 -39.03
C GLU A 661 8.48 -15.16 -37.93
N GLN A 662 7.68 -14.30 -37.28
CA GLN A 662 6.68 -14.73 -36.29
C GLN A 662 5.62 -15.67 -36.89
N LEU A 663 5.23 -15.46 -38.15
CA LEU A 663 4.29 -16.32 -38.86
C LEU A 663 4.93 -17.63 -39.35
N ARG A 664 6.21 -17.60 -39.75
CA ARG A 664 7.01 -18.82 -40.03
C ARG A 664 7.18 -19.68 -38.78
N GLU A 665 7.39 -19.04 -37.63
CA GLU A 665 7.43 -19.71 -36.33
C GLU A 665 6.05 -20.33 -36.00
N LEU A 666 4.98 -19.56 -36.18
CA LEU A 666 3.61 -20.04 -35.94
C LEU A 666 3.26 -21.24 -36.82
N ARG A 667 3.61 -21.20 -38.11
CA ARG A 667 3.51 -22.33 -39.05
C ARG A 667 4.25 -23.57 -38.54
N THR A 668 5.49 -23.38 -38.09
CA THR A 668 6.31 -24.47 -37.56
C THR A 668 5.68 -25.07 -36.30
N ASN A 669 5.20 -24.22 -35.38
CA ASN A 669 4.58 -24.68 -34.14
C ASN A 669 3.26 -25.42 -34.40
N LEU A 670 2.47 -25.00 -35.40
CA LEU A 670 1.25 -25.71 -35.80
C LEU A 670 1.51 -27.17 -36.19
N ARG A 671 2.61 -27.44 -36.90
CA ARG A 671 3.01 -28.81 -37.26
C ARG A 671 3.34 -29.69 -36.05
N PHE A 672 3.62 -29.10 -34.89
CA PHE A 672 3.97 -29.82 -33.65
C PHE A 672 2.82 -29.91 -32.64
N LEU A 673 1.65 -29.31 -32.90
CA LEU A 673 0.53 -29.33 -31.96
C LEU A 673 -0.20 -30.67 -31.91
N ASP A 674 -0.25 -31.41 -33.02
CA ASP A 674 -0.80 -32.75 -33.07
C ASP A 674 -0.10 -33.60 -34.13
N VAL A 675 0.93 -34.33 -33.70
CA VAL A 675 1.76 -35.19 -34.56
C VAL A 675 0.98 -36.45 -34.97
N ASP A 676 0.00 -36.88 -34.19
CA ASP A 676 -0.76 -38.11 -34.42
C ASP A 676 -2.02 -37.86 -35.27
N ASN A 677 -2.62 -36.66 -35.20
CA ASN A 677 -3.74 -36.23 -36.04
C ASN A 677 -3.57 -34.78 -36.52
N ALA A 678 -2.74 -34.57 -37.55
CA ALA A 678 -2.55 -33.26 -38.14
C ALA A 678 -3.89 -32.72 -38.70
N PRO A 679 -4.37 -31.55 -38.24
CA PRO A 679 -5.66 -31.00 -38.68
C PRO A 679 -5.57 -30.52 -40.13
N THR A 680 -6.47 -31.02 -40.99
CA THR A 680 -6.58 -30.55 -42.37
C THR A 680 -7.45 -29.30 -42.42
N VAL A 681 -8.54 -29.25 -41.65
CA VAL A 681 -9.45 -28.11 -41.59
C VAL A 681 -9.26 -27.34 -40.28
N LEU A 682 -8.76 -26.11 -40.38
CA LEU A 682 -8.43 -25.25 -39.25
C LEU A 682 -9.30 -23.99 -39.23
N ALA A 683 -10.05 -23.76 -38.16
CA ALA A 683 -10.78 -22.51 -37.98
C ALA A 683 -9.95 -21.48 -37.20
N VAL A 684 -9.99 -20.22 -37.63
CA VAL A 684 -9.40 -19.09 -36.90
C VAL A 684 -10.53 -18.17 -36.45
N THR A 685 -10.62 -17.95 -35.14
CA THR A 685 -11.67 -17.09 -34.55
C THR A 685 -11.12 -16.22 -33.43
N SER A 686 -12.01 -15.43 -32.81
CA SER A 686 -11.70 -14.52 -31.71
C SER A 686 -12.87 -14.38 -30.75
N ALA A 687 -12.60 -13.85 -29.56
CA ALA A 687 -13.65 -13.46 -28.64
C ALA A 687 -14.46 -12.27 -29.17
N MET A 688 -13.76 -11.23 -29.67
CA MET A 688 -14.39 -9.98 -30.11
C MET A 688 -13.96 -9.58 -31.53
N PRO A 689 -14.76 -8.76 -32.24
CA PRO A 689 -14.33 -8.14 -33.49
C PRO A 689 -13.05 -7.30 -33.31
N GLY A 690 -12.14 -7.36 -34.27
CA GLY A 690 -10.89 -6.57 -34.24
C GLY A 690 -9.73 -7.21 -33.45
N ASP A 691 -9.86 -8.46 -33.00
CA ASP A 691 -8.80 -9.23 -32.34
C ASP A 691 -7.74 -9.79 -33.33
N GLY A 692 -7.90 -9.55 -34.64
CA GLY A 692 -6.90 -9.91 -35.66
C GLY A 692 -7.06 -11.30 -36.27
N LYS A 693 -8.22 -11.96 -36.09
CA LYS A 693 -8.55 -13.27 -36.68
C LYS A 693 -8.31 -13.37 -38.19
N SER A 694 -8.84 -12.42 -38.97
CA SER A 694 -8.80 -12.44 -40.45
C SER A 694 -7.39 -12.17 -40.96
N THR A 695 -6.68 -11.22 -40.32
CA THR A 695 -5.27 -10.96 -40.60
C THR A 695 -4.42 -12.19 -40.32
N LEU A 696 -4.65 -12.88 -39.20
CA LEU A 696 -3.94 -14.12 -38.89
C LEU A 696 -4.28 -15.22 -39.90
N ALA A 697 -5.55 -15.43 -40.22
CA ALA A 697 -6.00 -16.48 -41.15
C ALA A 697 -5.36 -16.33 -42.55
N VAL A 698 -5.40 -15.11 -43.11
CA VAL A 698 -4.80 -14.83 -44.42
C VAL A 698 -3.29 -15.05 -44.40
N ASN A 699 -2.58 -14.50 -43.41
CA ASN A 699 -1.12 -14.58 -43.39
C ASN A 699 -0.60 -15.96 -43.00
N LEU A 700 -1.37 -16.73 -42.22
CA LEU A 700 -1.07 -18.13 -41.97
C LEU A 700 -1.23 -18.97 -43.25
N ALA A 701 -2.29 -18.72 -44.03
CA ALA A 701 -2.49 -19.40 -45.31
C ALA A 701 -1.36 -19.10 -46.31
N LEU A 702 -0.94 -17.82 -46.38
CA LEU A 702 0.22 -17.41 -47.18
C LEU A 702 1.52 -18.09 -46.69
N ALA A 703 1.75 -18.17 -45.38
CA ALA A 703 2.94 -18.82 -44.84
C ALA A 703 2.98 -20.33 -45.14
N LEU A 704 1.85 -21.04 -45.09
CA LEU A 704 1.77 -22.45 -45.46
C LEU A 704 2.01 -22.65 -46.97
N ALA A 705 1.40 -21.82 -47.81
CA ALA A 705 1.58 -21.86 -49.27
C ALA A 705 3.04 -21.57 -49.69
N ASP A 706 3.72 -20.64 -49.00
CA ASP A 706 5.15 -20.35 -49.19
C ASP A 706 6.06 -21.56 -48.88
N ASP A 707 5.61 -22.53 -48.07
CA ASP A 707 6.33 -23.79 -47.84
C ASP A 707 6.07 -24.85 -48.93
N GLY A 708 5.28 -24.50 -49.96
CA GLY A 708 4.89 -25.40 -51.05
C GLY A 708 3.67 -26.27 -50.76
N GLU A 709 2.95 -26.04 -49.66
CA GLU A 709 1.71 -26.75 -49.35
C GLU A 709 0.53 -26.21 -50.17
N SER A 710 -0.41 -27.09 -50.52
CA SER A 710 -1.65 -26.68 -51.17
C SER A 710 -2.68 -26.21 -50.13
N VAL A 711 -3.02 -24.93 -50.14
CA VAL A 711 -3.86 -24.29 -49.11
C VAL A 711 -5.12 -23.69 -49.72
N CYS A 712 -6.27 -23.96 -49.11
CA CYS A 712 -7.53 -23.29 -49.40
C CYS A 712 -7.95 -22.38 -48.24
N LEU A 713 -7.95 -21.07 -48.45
CA LEU A 713 -8.49 -20.09 -47.51
C LEU A 713 -9.98 -19.84 -47.80
N VAL A 714 -10.83 -20.05 -46.81
CA VAL A 714 -12.28 -19.88 -46.93
C VAL A 714 -12.72 -18.73 -46.03
N ASP A 715 -13.38 -17.73 -46.61
CA ASP A 715 -14.03 -16.66 -45.84
C ASP A 715 -15.38 -17.16 -45.32
N ALA A 716 -15.36 -17.69 -44.09
CA ALA A 716 -16.53 -18.20 -43.39
C ALA A 716 -17.21 -17.14 -42.50
N ASP A 717 -16.72 -15.89 -42.51
CA ASP A 717 -17.37 -14.75 -41.88
C ASP A 717 -18.39 -14.15 -42.85
N LEU A 718 -19.53 -14.82 -42.97
CA LEU A 718 -20.61 -14.41 -43.89
C LEU A 718 -21.29 -13.08 -43.50
N ARG A 719 -20.96 -12.51 -42.33
CA ARG A 719 -21.54 -11.26 -41.81
C ARG A 719 -20.68 -10.05 -42.13
N ASP A 720 -19.37 -10.17 -41.93
CA ASP A 720 -18.40 -9.09 -42.17
C ASP A 720 -17.17 -9.63 -42.93
N PRO A 721 -17.36 -10.04 -44.20
CA PRO A 721 -16.31 -10.70 -44.97
C PRO A 721 -15.16 -9.75 -45.30
N SER A 722 -13.94 -10.20 -45.09
CA SER A 722 -12.74 -9.36 -45.22
C SER A 722 -11.63 -9.98 -46.06
N VAL A 723 -11.68 -11.28 -46.35
CA VAL A 723 -10.58 -12.01 -47.02
C VAL A 723 -10.33 -11.49 -48.42
N THR A 724 -11.37 -11.26 -49.22
CA THR A 724 -11.24 -10.74 -50.60
C THR A 724 -10.52 -9.38 -50.60
N ASN A 725 -10.80 -8.53 -49.62
CA ASN A 725 -10.17 -7.21 -49.52
C ASN A 725 -8.68 -7.31 -49.16
N TYR A 726 -8.27 -8.35 -48.43
CA TYR A 726 -6.88 -8.52 -47.99
C TYR A 726 -6.01 -9.18 -49.05
N VAL A 727 -6.51 -10.24 -49.70
CA VAL A 727 -5.71 -11.03 -50.67
C VAL A 727 -5.59 -10.33 -52.03
N GLY A 728 -6.54 -9.45 -52.40
CA GLY A 728 -6.37 -8.50 -53.50
C GLY A 728 -7.54 -8.41 -54.50
N ASN A 729 -7.48 -7.39 -55.35
CA ASN A 729 -8.58 -6.90 -56.20
C ASN A 729 -9.00 -7.79 -57.37
N ASN A 730 -8.32 -8.91 -57.62
CA ASN A 730 -8.64 -9.82 -58.74
C ASN A 730 -9.58 -10.96 -58.34
N LEU A 731 -9.95 -11.07 -57.07
CA LEU A 731 -10.90 -12.07 -56.58
C LEU A 731 -12.34 -11.58 -56.78
N GLN A 732 -13.19 -12.45 -57.31
CA GLN A 732 -14.62 -12.20 -57.46
C GLN A 732 -15.34 -12.46 -56.13
N SER A 733 -15.92 -11.43 -55.53
CA SER A 733 -16.74 -11.54 -54.31
C SER A 733 -18.21 -11.88 -54.58
N ALA A 734 -18.66 -11.84 -55.85
CA ALA A 734 -20.06 -12.07 -56.22
C ALA A 734 -20.51 -13.53 -56.08
N VAL A 735 -19.57 -14.47 -56.03
CA VAL A 735 -19.82 -15.91 -55.90
C VAL A 735 -18.84 -16.47 -54.88
N GLY A 736 -19.30 -17.31 -53.97
CA GLY A 736 -18.48 -17.85 -52.89
C GLY A 736 -19.19 -18.90 -52.05
N LEU A 737 -18.77 -19.02 -50.79
CA LEU A 737 -19.26 -20.00 -49.82
C LEU A 737 -20.78 -19.96 -49.66
N SER A 738 -21.38 -18.78 -49.52
CA SER A 738 -22.83 -18.61 -49.41
C SER A 738 -23.59 -19.11 -50.66
N THR A 739 -23.04 -18.90 -51.86
CA THR A 739 -23.60 -19.37 -53.12
C THR A 739 -23.54 -20.90 -53.21
N ALA A 740 -22.42 -21.49 -52.81
CA ALA A 740 -22.23 -22.93 -52.75
C ALA A 740 -23.15 -23.58 -51.71
N LEU A 741 -23.27 -23.00 -50.51
CA LEU A 741 -24.18 -23.47 -49.45
C LEU A 741 -25.65 -23.37 -49.85
N SER A 742 -26.01 -22.38 -50.67
CA SER A 742 -27.37 -22.22 -51.21
C SER A 742 -27.68 -23.14 -52.39
N GLY A 743 -26.67 -23.87 -52.92
CA GLY A 743 -26.83 -24.76 -54.06
C GLY A 743 -26.96 -24.12 -55.42
N ARG A 744 -26.50 -22.88 -55.55
CA ARG A 744 -26.50 -22.16 -56.82
C ARG A 744 -25.22 -22.36 -57.63
N ALA A 745 -24.18 -22.94 -57.02
CA ALA A 745 -22.92 -23.31 -57.65
C ALA A 745 -22.32 -24.52 -56.90
N ASP A 746 -21.48 -25.30 -57.58
CA ASP A 746 -20.66 -26.31 -56.92
C ASP A 746 -19.42 -25.68 -56.30
N ILE A 747 -18.90 -26.26 -55.22
CA ILE A 747 -17.72 -25.70 -54.52
C ILE A 747 -16.50 -25.59 -55.45
N GLY A 748 -16.38 -26.53 -56.40
CA GLY A 748 -15.29 -26.53 -57.39
C GLY A 748 -15.27 -25.30 -58.29
N ASP A 749 -16.44 -24.73 -58.60
CA ASP A 749 -16.58 -23.59 -59.50
C ASP A 749 -16.34 -22.24 -58.81
N VAL A 750 -16.37 -22.22 -57.48
CA VAL A 750 -16.22 -21.00 -56.68
C VAL A 750 -14.82 -20.86 -56.05
N ILE A 751 -13.98 -21.90 -56.19
CA ILE A 751 -12.56 -21.85 -55.80
C ILE A 751 -11.81 -20.97 -56.80
N GLN A 752 -11.11 -19.97 -56.29
CA GLN A 752 -10.37 -19.01 -57.09
C GLN A 752 -8.87 -19.13 -56.79
N SER A 753 -8.06 -19.24 -57.82
CA SER A 753 -6.60 -19.19 -57.68
C SER A 753 -6.14 -17.76 -57.37
N THR A 754 -5.14 -17.62 -56.51
CA THR A 754 -4.54 -16.31 -56.17
C THR A 754 -3.26 -16.06 -56.98
N ALA A 755 -2.67 -14.88 -56.82
CA ALA A 755 -1.35 -14.58 -57.38
C ALA A 755 -0.22 -15.37 -56.70
N THR A 756 -0.48 -15.90 -55.50
CA THR A 756 0.46 -16.72 -54.74
C THR A 756 0.29 -18.18 -55.14
N GLU A 757 1.37 -18.81 -55.60
CA GLU A 757 1.39 -20.23 -55.92
C GLU A 757 1.05 -21.06 -54.68
N GLY A 758 0.27 -22.13 -54.84
CA GLY A 758 -0.19 -22.98 -53.74
C GLY A 758 -1.39 -22.45 -52.94
N LEU A 759 -1.77 -21.16 -53.08
CA LEU A 759 -2.91 -20.58 -52.37
C LEU A 759 -4.16 -20.41 -53.26
N SER A 760 -5.25 -21.05 -52.85
CA SER A 760 -6.59 -20.85 -53.40
C SER A 760 -7.52 -20.22 -52.37
N VAL A 761 -8.51 -19.44 -52.83
CA VAL A 761 -9.46 -18.73 -51.97
C VAL A 761 -10.90 -19.08 -52.36
N VAL A 762 -11.74 -19.30 -51.36
CA VAL A 762 -13.20 -19.29 -51.48
C VAL A 762 -13.71 -18.05 -50.75
N ALA A 763 -14.15 -17.06 -51.51
CA ALA A 763 -14.78 -15.85 -50.95
C ALA A 763 -16.07 -16.20 -50.20
N SER A 764 -16.58 -15.30 -49.37
CA SER A 764 -17.85 -15.52 -48.64
C SER A 764 -19.05 -15.55 -49.58
N GLY A 765 -18.98 -14.84 -50.71
CA GLY A 765 -20.10 -14.60 -51.62
C GLY A 765 -21.05 -13.49 -51.09
N PRO A 766 -22.24 -13.33 -51.68
CA PRO A 766 -23.20 -12.33 -51.22
C PRO A 766 -23.67 -12.63 -49.79
N ILE A 767 -23.71 -11.61 -48.94
CA ILE A 767 -24.16 -11.71 -47.54
C ILE A 767 -25.57 -12.32 -47.50
N PRO A 768 -25.75 -13.55 -46.95
CA PRO A 768 -27.04 -14.21 -46.93
C PRO A 768 -27.92 -13.67 -45.80
N PRO A 769 -29.26 -13.77 -45.91
CA PRO A 769 -30.16 -13.34 -44.84
C PRO A 769 -30.11 -14.24 -43.61
N ASN A 770 -29.60 -15.47 -43.77
CA ASN A 770 -29.59 -16.53 -42.75
C ASN A 770 -28.21 -17.24 -42.64
N PRO A 771 -27.14 -16.54 -42.21
CA PRO A 771 -25.78 -17.09 -42.19
C PRO A 771 -25.60 -18.32 -41.31
N ALA A 772 -26.15 -18.29 -40.08
CA ALA A 772 -25.99 -19.36 -39.09
C ALA A 772 -26.61 -20.69 -39.57
N GLU A 773 -27.78 -20.65 -40.20
CA GLU A 773 -28.46 -21.83 -40.73
C GLU A 773 -27.68 -22.47 -41.88
N LEU A 774 -27.01 -21.65 -42.71
CA LEU A 774 -26.16 -22.15 -43.79
C LEU A 774 -24.89 -22.81 -43.24
N LEU A 775 -24.23 -22.17 -42.27
CA LEU A 775 -22.99 -22.69 -41.65
C LEU A 775 -23.24 -23.91 -40.75
N GLY A 776 -24.41 -24.03 -40.13
CA GLY A 776 -24.83 -25.22 -39.37
C GLY A 776 -25.41 -26.36 -40.22
N SER A 777 -25.45 -26.21 -41.55
CA SER A 777 -26.08 -27.19 -42.44
C SER A 777 -25.17 -28.40 -42.70
N ARG A 778 -25.77 -29.57 -42.98
CA ARG A 778 -25.02 -30.77 -43.42
C ARG A 778 -24.16 -30.51 -44.66
N ARG A 779 -24.64 -29.62 -45.54
CA ARG A 779 -23.95 -29.23 -46.77
C ARG A 779 -22.63 -28.52 -46.48
N PHE A 780 -22.52 -27.76 -45.40
CA PHE A 780 -21.25 -27.14 -45.02
C PHE A 780 -20.20 -28.21 -44.71
N GLY A 781 -20.55 -29.24 -43.93
CA GLY A 781 -19.67 -30.38 -43.68
C GLY A 781 -19.28 -31.14 -44.96
N GLU A 782 -20.22 -31.35 -45.89
CA GLU A 782 -19.92 -31.97 -47.20
C GLU A 782 -18.95 -31.13 -48.03
N ILE A 783 -19.09 -29.80 -48.01
CA ILE A 783 -18.18 -28.87 -48.68
C ILE A 783 -16.79 -28.94 -48.06
N LEU A 784 -16.68 -28.91 -46.73
CA LEU A 784 -15.40 -29.00 -46.03
C LEU A 784 -14.69 -30.33 -46.32
N ALA A 785 -15.42 -31.45 -46.37
CA ALA A 785 -14.86 -32.75 -46.76
C ALA A 785 -14.34 -32.76 -48.21
N GLN A 786 -15.04 -32.09 -49.14
CA GLN A 786 -14.58 -31.95 -50.52
C GLN A 786 -13.31 -31.08 -50.62
N LEU A 787 -13.20 -30.03 -49.81
CA LEU A 787 -12.01 -29.19 -49.76
C LEU A 787 -10.83 -29.93 -49.12
N ALA A 788 -11.05 -30.63 -48.00
CA ALA A 788 -10.04 -31.42 -47.31
C ALA A 788 -9.48 -32.57 -48.18
N ALA A 789 -10.26 -33.08 -49.14
CA ALA A 789 -9.79 -34.08 -50.09
C ALA A 789 -8.92 -33.50 -51.23
N ARG A 790 -8.90 -32.17 -51.41
CA ARG A 790 -8.23 -31.48 -52.52
C ARG A 790 -7.01 -30.65 -52.11
N PHE A 791 -6.93 -30.28 -50.84
CA PHE A 791 -5.91 -29.39 -50.31
C PHE A 791 -5.28 -30.02 -49.07
N ASP A 792 -3.99 -29.78 -48.87
CA ASP A 792 -3.26 -30.22 -47.68
C ASP A 792 -3.79 -29.50 -46.42
N HIS A 793 -4.16 -28.22 -46.58
CA HIS A 793 -4.76 -27.40 -45.52
C HIS A 793 -5.94 -26.56 -46.01
N VAL A 794 -6.97 -26.48 -45.17
CA VAL A 794 -8.14 -25.62 -45.35
C VAL A 794 -8.24 -24.68 -44.15
N ILE A 795 -8.02 -23.39 -44.35
CA ILE A 795 -8.12 -22.37 -43.29
C ILE A 795 -9.45 -21.65 -43.40
N LEU A 796 -10.22 -21.62 -42.30
CA LEU A 796 -11.50 -20.94 -42.22
C LEU A 796 -11.34 -19.64 -41.41
N ASP A 797 -11.56 -18.48 -42.02
CA ASP A 797 -11.75 -17.22 -41.26
C ASP A 797 -13.19 -17.19 -40.75
N ALA A 798 -13.38 -17.32 -39.44
CA ALA A 798 -14.70 -17.43 -38.82
C ALA A 798 -15.12 -16.14 -38.12
N SER A 799 -16.42 -15.89 -37.97
CA SER A 799 -16.90 -14.73 -37.17
C SER A 799 -16.47 -14.84 -35.69
N PRO A 800 -16.41 -13.73 -34.93
CA PRO A 800 -16.12 -13.77 -33.50
C PRO A 800 -17.22 -14.51 -32.71
N VAL A 801 -16.84 -15.25 -31.65
CA VAL A 801 -17.75 -16.20 -30.97
C VAL A 801 -18.68 -15.59 -29.91
N LEU A 802 -18.41 -14.37 -29.44
CA LEU A 802 -19.26 -13.72 -28.43
C LEU A 802 -20.42 -12.91 -29.02
N PRO A 803 -20.25 -12.12 -30.10
CA PRO A 803 -21.34 -11.33 -30.65
C PRO A 803 -22.39 -12.18 -31.37
N VAL A 804 -21.96 -13.29 -32.00
CA VAL A 804 -22.78 -14.15 -32.85
C VAL A 804 -22.35 -15.61 -32.74
N THR A 805 -23.25 -16.54 -33.06
CA THR A 805 -23.01 -17.98 -32.96
C THR A 805 -22.26 -18.57 -34.15
N ASP A 806 -22.19 -17.86 -35.26
CA ASP A 806 -21.65 -18.32 -36.54
C ASP A 806 -20.22 -18.87 -36.39
N GLY A 807 -19.38 -18.18 -35.62
CA GLY A 807 -18.00 -18.61 -35.34
C GLY A 807 -17.91 -19.97 -34.63
N ALA A 808 -18.82 -20.22 -33.67
CA ALA A 808 -18.88 -21.50 -32.96
C ALA A 808 -19.38 -22.63 -33.87
N LEU A 809 -20.30 -22.35 -34.79
CA LEU A 809 -20.77 -23.34 -35.78
C LEU A 809 -19.66 -23.73 -36.75
N VAL A 810 -18.91 -22.75 -37.27
CA VAL A 810 -17.74 -23.00 -38.12
C VAL A 810 -16.69 -23.81 -37.36
N ALA A 811 -16.38 -23.41 -36.13
CA ALA A 811 -15.45 -24.10 -35.24
C ALA A 811 -15.84 -25.55 -34.94
N SER A 812 -17.13 -25.85 -34.81
CA SER A 812 -17.63 -27.21 -34.55
C SER A 812 -17.51 -28.15 -35.76
N SER A 813 -17.35 -27.59 -36.97
CA SER A 813 -17.22 -28.34 -38.21
C SER A 813 -15.75 -28.50 -38.67
N ALA A 814 -14.80 -27.91 -37.95
CA ALA A 814 -13.37 -27.97 -38.22
C ALA A 814 -12.68 -29.02 -37.34
N ASP A 815 -11.50 -29.51 -37.77
CA ASP A 815 -10.69 -30.48 -37.01
C ASP A 815 -10.09 -29.84 -35.74
N GLY A 816 -9.90 -28.52 -35.77
CA GLY A 816 -9.53 -27.74 -34.61
C GLY A 816 -9.54 -26.23 -34.84
N VAL A 817 -9.33 -25.49 -33.75
CA VAL A 817 -9.50 -24.03 -33.71
C VAL A 817 -8.29 -23.33 -33.14
N LEU A 818 -7.90 -22.23 -33.79
CA LEU A 818 -7.02 -21.20 -33.26
C LEU A 818 -7.85 -20.02 -32.75
N ILE A 819 -7.63 -19.64 -31.50
CA ILE A 819 -8.23 -18.44 -30.92
C ILE A 819 -7.21 -17.30 -30.88
N THR A 820 -7.58 -16.17 -31.47
CA THR A 820 -6.78 -14.95 -31.38
C THR A 820 -7.10 -14.17 -30.11
N VAL A 821 -6.05 -13.67 -29.46
CA VAL A 821 -6.14 -12.85 -28.25
C VAL A 821 -5.40 -11.55 -28.50
N ARG A 822 -6.08 -10.42 -28.40
CA ARG A 822 -5.50 -9.11 -28.67
C ARG A 822 -4.76 -8.56 -27.46
N TYR A 823 -3.49 -8.21 -27.63
CA TYR A 823 -2.69 -7.56 -26.59
C TYR A 823 -3.36 -6.29 -26.08
N ASN A 824 -3.56 -6.21 -24.76
CA ASN A 824 -4.14 -5.05 -24.09
C ASN A 824 -5.53 -4.64 -24.65
N GLY A 825 -6.24 -5.59 -25.28
CA GLY A 825 -7.55 -5.43 -25.90
C GLY A 825 -8.56 -6.44 -25.34
N THR A 826 -8.31 -7.73 -25.57
CA THR A 826 -9.15 -8.83 -25.08
C THR A 826 -9.04 -8.92 -23.55
N THR A 827 -10.17 -9.13 -22.87
CA THR A 827 -10.22 -9.29 -21.41
C THR A 827 -10.27 -10.76 -20.99
N THR A 828 -9.87 -11.06 -19.76
CA THR A 828 -9.98 -12.40 -19.16
C THR A 828 -11.39 -12.97 -19.31
N ASP A 829 -12.41 -12.18 -18.96
CA ASP A 829 -13.82 -12.62 -19.03
C ASP A 829 -14.27 -12.94 -20.46
N GLN A 830 -13.84 -12.14 -21.44
CA GLN A 830 -14.14 -12.38 -22.85
C GLN A 830 -13.45 -13.64 -23.36
N LEU A 831 -12.19 -13.88 -22.98
CA LEU A 831 -11.47 -15.08 -23.40
C LEU A 831 -12.08 -16.34 -22.75
N THR A 832 -12.42 -16.29 -21.46
CA THR A 832 -13.10 -17.39 -20.76
C THR A 832 -14.42 -17.72 -21.43
N ALA A 833 -15.29 -16.72 -21.66
CA ALA A 833 -16.57 -16.95 -22.32
C ALA A 833 -16.43 -17.49 -23.75
N ALA A 834 -15.39 -17.05 -24.48
CA ALA A 834 -15.12 -17.55 -25.82
C ALA A 834 -14.67 -19.02 -25.80
N ALA A 835 -13.77 -19.38 -24.88
CA ALA A 835 -13.33 -20.76 -24.69
C ALA A 835 -14.47 -21.68 -24.24
N ASP A 836 -15.33 -21.21 -23.33
CA ASP A 836 -16.52 -21.93 -22.88
C ASP A 836 -17.50 -22.18 -24.03
N ASN A 837 -17.76 -21.17 -24.87
CA ASN A 837 -18.63 -21.32 -26.05
C ASN A 837 -18.09 -22.34 -27.06
N LEU A 838 -16.78 -22.34 -27.32
CA LEU A 838 -16.13 -23.30 -28.21
C LEU A 838 -16.16 -24.72 -27.62
N THR A 839 -15.94 -24.85 -26.32
CA THR A 839 -16.02 -26.13 -25.61
C THR A 839 -17.45 -26.68 -25.60
N ALA A 840 -18.46 -25.81 -25.44
CA ALA A 840 -19.87 -26.19 -25.42
C ALA A 840 -20.36 -26.80 -26.74
N VAL A 841 -19.76 -26.42 -27.86
CA VAL A 841 -20.03 -27.01 -29.19
C VAL A 841 -19.10 -28.18 -29.53
N ASN A 842 -18.36 -28.70 -28.53
CA ASN A 842 -17.36 -29.77 -28.67
C ASN A 842 -16.26 -29.45 -29.69
N SER A 843 -15.91 -28.18 -29.87
CA SER A 843 -14.79 -27.79 -30.72
C SER A 843 -13.47 -27.94 -29.97
N ARG A 844 -12.45 -28.44 -30.68
CA ARG A 844 -11.11 -28.65 -30.12
C ARG A 844 -10.26 -27.40 -30.31
N ILE A 845 -9.92 -26.73 -29.21
CA ILE A 845 -8.99 -25.58 -29.24
C ILE A 845 -7.56 -26.12 -29.33
N LEU A 846 -6.90 -25.91 -30.46
CA LEU A 846 -5.52 -26.40 -30.70
C LEU A 846 -4.48 -25.45 -30.09
N GLY A 847 -4.81 -24.17 -30.00
CA GLY A 847 -4.02 -23.20 -29.27
C GLY A 847 -4.45 -21.77 -29.49
N THR A 848 -3.70 -20.88 -28.87
CA THR A 848 -3.99 -19.45 -28.80
C THR A 848 -2.88 -18.66 -29.47
N VAL A 849 -3.23 -17.53 -30.09
CA VAL A 849 -2.27 -16.66 -30.79
C VAL A 849 -2.41 -15.25 -30.24
N PHE A 850 -1.30 -14.69 -29.73
CA PHE A 850 -1.31 -13.36 -29.13
C PHE A 850 -1.05 -12.30 -30.21
N THR A 851 -2.08 -11.56 -30.61
CA THR A 851 -2.05 -10.63 -31.73
C THR A 851 -1.82 -9.19 -31.28
N GLN A 852 -1.32 -8.36 -32.20
CA GLN A 852 -1.04 -6.94 -31.98
C GLN A 852 -0.10 -6.67 -30.80
N THR A 853 0.88 -7.55 -30.58
CA THR A 853 1.87 -7.34 -29.53
C THR A 853 2.79 -6.15 -29.86
N PRO A 854 3.23 -5.37 -28.87
CA PRO A 854 4.11 -4.23 -29.13
C PRO A 854 5.45 -4.72 -29.70
N ALA A 855 5.99 -4.01 -30.69
CA ALA A 855 7.32 -4.29 -31.21
C ALA A 855 8.38 -4.24 -30.08
N PRO A 856 9.29 -5.23 -29.97
CA PRO A 856 10.32 -5.23 -28.95
C PRO A 856 11.24 -4.02 -29.15
N LYS A 857 11.24 -3.09 -28.19
CA LYS A 857 12.14 -1.93 -28.19
C LYS A 857 13.56 -2.38 -27.87
N GLY A 858 14.45 -2.38 -28.86
CA GLY A 858 15.80 -2.94 -28.73
C GLY A 858 16.78 -2.12 -27.87
N ARG A 859 17.43 -2.78 -26.90
CA ARG A 859 18.89 -3.05 -26.84
C ARG A 859 19.09 -4.11 -25.74
N TYR A 860 19.41 -5.35 -26.15
CA TYR A 860 19.39 -6.58 -25.31
C TYR A 860 17.99 -6.97 -24.78
N GLY A 861 17.16 -7.49 -25.68
CA GLY A 861 15.89 -8.14 -25.36
C GLY A 861 16.10 -9.43 -24.60
N ARG A 862 16.12 -9.35 -23.28
CA ARG A 862 16.03 -10.49 -22.36
C ARG A 862 14.73 -10.36 -21.58
N TYR A 863 13.60 -10.60 -22.23
CA TYR A 863 12.31 -10.99 -21.61
C TYR A 863 11.34 -11.32 -22.75
N ASN A 864 11.44 -12.55 -23.25
CA ASN A 864 10.38 -13.33 -23.90
C ASN A 864 10.97 -14.73 -24.03
N GLY A 865 10.66 -15.59 -23.06
CA GLY A 865 11.10 -16.97 -23.07
C GLY A 865 10.25 -17.76 -24.04
N TYR A 866 10.69 -17.86 -25.30
CA TYR A 866 10.75 -19.07 -26.14
C TYR A 866 11.51 -18.68 -27.43
N GLY A 867 12.61 -19.41 -27.71
CA GLY A 867 13.26 -19.55 -29.02
C GLY A 867 13.69 -18.33 -29.85
N ALA A 868 14.87 -17.75 -29.59
CA ALA A 868 15.59 -16.97 -30.61
C ALA A 868 17.09 -17.33 -30.61
N TYR A 869 17.41 -18.52 -31.16
CA TYR A 869 18.77 -18.83 -31.60
C TYR A 869 18.89 -18.41 -33.07
N GLY A 870 19.29 -17.16 -33.31
CA GLY A 870 19.64 -16.68 -34.65
C GLY A 870 20.95 -17.30 -35.10
N TYR A 871 20.88 -18.22 -36.06
CA TYR A 871 22.02 -18.57 -36.91
C TYR A 871 22.24 -17.40 -37.88
N GLY A 872 23.32 -16.65 -37.68
CA GLY A 872 23.81 -15.73 -38.70
C GLY A 872 24.28 -16.54 -39.90
N SER A 873 23.52 -16.48 -41.00
CA SER A 873 24.00 -16.97 -42.28
C SER A 873 25.06 -15.99 -42.78
N THR A 874 26.28 -16.50 -42.91
CA THR A 874 27.39 -15.85 -43.60
C THR A 874 27.06 -15.79 -45.09
N ALA A 875 26.39 -14.71 -45.51
CA ALA A 875 26.35 -14.33 -46.91
C ALA A 875 27.67 -13.64 -47.27
N ALA A 876 28.60 -14.44 -47.80
CA ALA A 876 29.77 -13.94 -48.49
C ALA A 876 29.34 -13.02 -49.64
N THR A 877 29.78 -11.77 -49.62
CA THR A 877 29.84 -10.94 -50.82
C THR A 877 31.30 -10.52 -51.00
N ALA A 878 31.85 -10.95 -52.13
CA ALA A 878 33.23 -10.75 -52.52
C ALA A 878 33.50 -9.28 -52.92
N GLY A 879 34.62 -8.76 -52.42
CA GLY A 879 35.57 -7.89 -53.11
C GLY A 879 35.13 -6.47 -53.52
N THR A 880 35.73 -5.46 -52.90
CA THR A 880 36.62 -4.49 -53.60
C THR A 880 37.54 -3.84 -52.56
N ALA A 881 38.85 -3.89 -52.82
CA ALA A 881 39.92 -3.39 -51.96
C ALA A 881 40.10 -1.86 -52.07
N ALA A 882 40.42 -1.20 -50.94
CA ALA A 882 41.24 0.02 -50.90
C ALA A 882 41.81 0.22 -49.49
N THR A 883 43.14 0.32 -49.44
CA THR A 883 44.02 0.56 -48.28
C THR A 883 43.80 1.94 -47.65
N PRO A 884 44.21 2.15 -46.38
CA PRO A 884 44.91 3.38 -46.07
C PRO A 884 46.23 3.16 -45.31
N ASP A 885 47.25 3.86 -45.81
CA ASP A 885 48.59 4.02 -45.27
C ASP A 885 48.62 4.78 -43.93
N LEU A 886 49.58 4.39 -43.08
CA LEU A 886 50.08 5.16 -41.94
C LEU A 886 51.11 6.20 -42.39
N PRO A 887 51.36 7.24 -41.59
CA PRO A 887 52.76 7.62 -41.37
C PRO A 887 53.14 7.84 -39.90
N ASP A 888 54.42 7.54 -39.65
CA ASP A 888 55.21 7.65 -38.42
C ASP A 888 55.85 9.04 -38.22
N ALA A 889 56.32 9.24 -36.98
CA ALA A 889 57.53 9.96 -36.55
C ALA A 889 57.56 11.51 -36.36
N ALA A 890 57.61 11.90 -35.08
CA ALA A 890 58.75 12.47 -34.32
C ALA A 890 59.44 13.83 -34.64
N THR A 891 59.82 14.47 -33.51
CA THR A 891 60.94 15.40 -33.19
C THR A 891 60.82 16.93 -33.39
N ASP A 892 60.65 17.60 -32.24
CA ASP A 892 61.60 18.49 -31.52
C ASP A 892 61.84 19.95 -31.94
N GLY A 893 61.97 20.82 -30.92
CA GLY A 893 62.50 22.20 -31.04
C GLY A 893 61.88 23.29 -30.13
N THR A 894 62.36 23.37 -28.87
CA THR A 894 62.87 24.56 -28.10
C THR A 894 62.13 25.94 -28.16
N GLU A 895 62.02 26.82 -27.15
CA GLU A 895 62.81 27.19 -25.95
C GLU A 895 62.01 28.36 -25.27
N THR A 896 61.80 28.51 -23.95
CA THR A 896 62.64 29.23 -22.96
C THR A 896 61.82 29.46 -21.67
N GLY A 897 62.44 29.33 -20.49
CA GLY A 897 61.83 29.44 -19.15
C GLY A 897 61.86 30.86 -18.52
N PRO A 898 62.17 31.02 -17.22
CA PRO A 898 61.37 30.60 -16.06
C PRO A 898 61.27 31.71 -14.96
N GLU A 899 60.75 31.30 -13.78
CA GLU A 899 61.03 31.81 -12.41
C GLU A 899 60.04 32.73 -11.65
N SER A 900 59.47 32.10 -10.59
CA SER A 900 59.59 32.48 -9.16
C SER A 900 58.65 33.51 -8.53
N GLY A 901 58.25 33.22 -7.28
CA GLY A 901 58.17 34.24 -6.23
C GLY A 901 56.88 34.28 -5.41
N GLU A 902 56.93 33.71 -4.21
CA GLU A 902 56.01 33.90 -3.09
C GLU A 902 55.85 35.39 -2.68
N ASP A 903 54.71 35.78 -2.12
CA ASP A 903 54.52 36.01 -0.67
C ASP A 903 53.34 36.98 -0.36
N ALA A 904 52.91 36.94 0.90
CA ALA A 904 51.67 37.36 1.52
C ALA A 904 51.37 38.88 1.65
N GLY A 905 50.10 39.19 1.95
CA GLY A 905 49.78 40.00 3.14
C GLY A 905 49.02 41.35 3.00
N ARG A 906 47.72 41.30 3.35
CA ARG A 906 46.97 42.19 4.28
C ARG A 906 46.55 43.65 3.93
N THR A 907 45.30 43.94 4.36
CA THR A 907 44.68 45.22 4.86
C THR A 907 44.41 46.34 3.83
N THR A 908 43.35 47.18 3.83
CA THR A 908 42.26 47.55 4.76
C THR A 908 41.24 48.50 4.06
N SER A 909 40.01 48.56 4.62
CA SER A 909 39.16 49.76 4.89
C SER A 909 38.30 50.49 3.82
N THR A 910 36.98 50.47 4.11
CA THR A 910 36.01 51.61 4.29
C THR A 910 35.48 52.49 3.14
N GLY A 911 34.16 52.76 3.21
CA GLY A 911 33.50 54.02 2.77
C GLY A 911 32.27 53.80 1.89
N THR A 912 31.01 53.76 2.37
CA THR A 912 30.08 54.86 2.77
C THR A 912 29.16 55.37 1.64
N GLN A 913 27.83 55.21 1.87
CA GLN A 913 26.63 55.98 1.47
C GLN A 913 26.34 56.34 -0.01
N ASP A 914 25.10 56.04 -0.47
CA ASP A 914 23.98 57.02 -0.61
C ASP A 914 22.72 56.33 -1.23
N SER A 915 21.59 56.27 -0.52
CA SER A 915 20.39 57.16 -0.57
C SER A 915 19.63 57.12 -1.92
N VAL A 916 18.48 56.41 -2.03
CA VAL A 916 17.08 56.76 -1.69
C VAL A 916 16.29 57.41 -2.85
N SER A 917 15.11 56.84 -3.12
CA SER A 917 13.88 57.44 -3.72
C SER A 917 13.78 57.66 -5.24
N VAL A 918 12.63 57.58 -5.93
CA VAL A 918 11.22 57.12 -5.72
C VAL A 918 10.47 57.37 -7.06
N GLU A 919 9.42 56.56 -7.34
CA GLU A 919 8.24 56.77 -8.23
C GLU A 919 8.40 57.08 -9.76
N VAL A 920 7.91 56.23 -10.71
CA VAL A 920 6.50 55.95 -11.20
C VAL A 920 5.99 57.07 -12.15
N PRO A 921 5.05 56.92 -13.13
CA PRO A 921 4.18 55.78 -13.56
C PRO A 921 4.05 55.51 -15.09
N GLY A 922 3.33 54.42 -15.39
CA GLY A 922 2.32 54.35 -16.47
C GLY A 922 2.83 53.93 -17.86
N GLY A 923 2.17 53.09 -18.63
CA GLY A 923 0.88 52.41 -18.53
C GLY A 923 0.53 51.87 -19.92
N THR A 924 -0.31 50.82 -19.97
CA THR A 924 -1.17 50.40 -21.12
C THR A 924 -0.45 49.99 -22.43
N SER A 925 -0.84 49.00 -23.25
CA SER A 925 -1.96 48.06 -23.33
C SER A 925 -1.76 47.29 -24.65
N ARG A 926 -1.82 45.93 -24.63
CA ARG A 926 -2.33 44.96 -25.66
C ARG A 926 -1.93 45.10 -27.18
N PRO A 927 -2.18 44.09 -28.05
CA PRO A 927 -1.89 42.64 -28.00
C PRO A 927 -1.31 42.07 -29.34
N ASP A 928 -0.94 40.78 -29.33
CA ASP A 928 -0.94 39.79 -30.45
C ASP A 928 0.06 39.91 -31.64
N PRO A 929 0.24 38.87 -32.48
CA PRO A 929 0.43 37.42 -32.24
C PRO A 929 1.64 36.83 -33.04
N ASP A 930 1.75 35.50 -33.08
CA ASP A 930 2.53 34.65 -34.00
C ASP A 930 4.04 34.43 -33.73
N ARG A 931 4.33 33.35 -32.98
CA ARG A 931 5.28 32.28 -33.39
C ARG A 931 5.16 31.01 -32.57
#